data_AF-A5WY25-F1
#
_entry.id   AF-A5WY25-F1
#
_cell.length_a   1.000
_cell.length_b   1.000
_cell.length_c   1.000
_cell.angle_alpha   90.00
_cell.angle_beta   90.00
_cell.angle_gamma   90.00
#
_symmetry.space_group_name_H-M   'P 1'
#
loop_
_entity.id
_entity.type
_entity.pdbx_description
1 polymer ?
#
loop_
_entity_poly.entity_id
_entity_poly.type
_entity_poly.pdbx_seq_one_letter_code
_entity_poly.pdbx_strand_id
1 'polypeptide(L)'
;MAETNNNGLMQSYLQQQHKLRGIISQFKSKEFVEQRRFSPSLRFRQALNELYISSKIKLTHSQYAGFIAWANEMLASQLSELDRIPIRYDNLSGVIPKEAVDLSTELRWITARLHGEKEKISRFLFLKEAVEGAAIGGDYTTALNLLEIIFDTYGATMWSVQLRIALEQVVGGLEQQKKYAAQVRSIYKQGLLAYVTYHTSVRNEERTTISKYFDEIERRISNHAYYDDATQTYMRYRLKNELPATDAGIADVLRTEQSHGIIDIYETFIAVLQELVKWEGRDELHQILIECVSNLGVSDYRLQKIQSIFVPQDINTLLPRSQKISDFLFSGSGVQAFRAARKSLPSDPWQVIYAGFAHASSQRPPRISLNPKTLHRWLAAALAASEQSNDYAAQAAKLCINFRGLSFMVGVGEYLAQLRRDKPDSAWKHWVIGLNSPTHGIEDLVNPKITGLAAFPETPTKKFWSICLTGQSAIELDSPSLVLGRSLYQLAHANPESACEILAGVEDPPLAIRALCQLARLHALHAFGFRHKKIELIASESVKNLSCFNLFPVAESLRDCAWEDFKSVESPLAAPIALHLLWSRTEESQTASQLRFATGLALRKLGVNRPSALLDRADLLDDRELVYFLKHVCVPEILDVTRLFSSSKEVLEERRNIFLALSDLRPESADDYTAEAMLISHNLMVDEGRWIVDRTRIHVEDEAFVRWASRELQEDYERYRDLEPVSVDAPQTFDDVLRELDGAALSRHSFSPDNEADAVLMSVIRRAGDEFLTNATFGLDFYLAKNVRHHSFIGLIRGPLEVSGLITTRETETSEYHPNRYWLESFKTLETADRTRMELAFRNFSAHFDDILLDAKDRFFHVRTAEYPSGMLAIPYSDALYSVVRVWLTLDLDITTFFRFLITVFWISLEQSLQAVRQLISVVLKGALVAEFDKLRSSVKEIAEFDPGFLEFDAEAGKRSAEVQGKLDEASQWFVHTGALASQHLFTLEQILEVGLEATLTTQRGYSPRINKSTTGSLSLDAANLVFVHDVLFVGLGNTKKHSGLPSPKIDIAAKWSDEAHTLSIEIISDCKASVRPEKAKRAAEVRQMVSGGTYSRQTRKDDGSGFAKLAAIVTQSDRGRIEFGFGNDGRFRLEVTYAVVLQTKDSANG
;
A
#
# COMPACT_ATOMS: atom_id res chain seq x y z
N MET A 1 -0.27 65.83 -1.28
CA MET A 1 -0.35 64.35 -1.37
C MET A 1 -0.86 63.70 -0.08
N ALA A 2 -0.49 64.17 1.12
CA ALA A 2 -1.03 63.65 2.38
C ALA A 2 -2.54 63.95 2.59
N GLU A 3 -3.04 65.14 2.22
CA GLU A 3 -4.47 65.49 2.33
C GLU A 3 -5.36 64.72 1.33
N THR A 4 -4.86 64.46 0.12
CA THR A 4 -5.57 63.66 -0.89
C THR A 4 -5.70 62.19 -0.48
N ASN A 5 -4.69 61.64 0.21
CA ASN A 5 -4.73 60.26 0.71
C ASN A 5 -5.69 60.11 1.90
N ASN A 6 -5.76 61.11 2.79
CA ASN A 6 -6.65 61.10 3.96
C ASN A 6 -8.14 61.22 3.57
N ASN A 7 -8.45 62.01 2.53
CA ASN A 7 -9.81 62.10 1.99
C ASN A 7 -10.27 60.78 1.33
N GLY A 8 -9.39 60.09 0.60
CA GLY A 8 -9.70 58.77 0.03
C GLY A 8 -9.97 57.69 1.09
N LEU A 9 -9.17 57.68 2.17
CA LEU A 9 -9.35 56.75 3.28
C LEU A 9 -10.65 56.96 4.07
N MET A 10 -11.04 58.22 4.29
CA MET A 10 -12.33 58.55 4.90
C MET A 10 -13.52 58.16 4.00
N GLN A 11 -13.39 58.35 2.68
CA GLN A 11 -14.40 57.93 1.72
C GLN A 11 -14.59 56.40 1.71
N SER A 12 -13.51 55.62 1.72
CA SER A 12 -13.59 54.14 1.77
C SER A 12 -14.28 53.63 3.04
N TYR A 13 -14.02 54.27 4.19
CA TYR A 13 -14.67 53.97 5.46
C TYR A 13 -16.19 54.21 5.40
N LEU A 14 -16.61 55.39 4.95
CA LEU A 14 -18.02 55.73 4.78
C LEU A 14 -18.72 54.80 3.79
N GLN A 15 -18.05 54.43 2.69
CA GLN A 15 -18.61 53.47 1.73
C GLN A 15 -18.92 52.10 2.36
N GLN A 16 -18.04 51.58 3.23
CA GLN A 16 -18.33 50.32 3.93
C GLN A 16 -19.51 50.47 4.91
N GLN A 17 -19.63 51.62 5.59
CA GLN A 17 -20.79 51.91 6.43
C GLN A 17 -22.10 51.95 5.63
N HIS A 18 -22.10 52.55 4.45
CA HIS A 18 -23.27 52.58 3.57
C HIS A 18 -23.68 51.18 3.10
N LYS A 19 -22.71 50.31 2.79
CA LYS A 19 -23.00 48.91 2.45
C LYS A 19 -23.67 48.17 3.60
N LEU A 20 -23.18 48.30 4.85
CA LEU A 20 -23.82 47.67 6.00
C LEU A 20 -25.26 48.14 6.18
N ARG A 21 -25.50 49.46 6.09
CA ARG A 21 -26.86 50.02 6.15
C ARG A 21 -27.75 49.47 5.04
N GLY A 22 -27.20 49.27 3.84
CA GLY A 22 -27.89 48.61 2.73
C GLY A 22 -28.29 47.17 3.04
N ILE A 23 -27.37 46.37 3.60
CA ILE A 23 -27.64 44.97 4.01
C ILE A 23 -28.74 44.93 5.09
N ILE A 24 -28.67 45.81 6.09
CA ILE A 24 -29.70 45.93 7.15
C ILE A 24 -31.06 46.30 6.55
N SER A 25 -31.10 47.26 5.62
CA SER A 25 -32.33 47.68 4.93
C SER A 25 -32.95 46.55 4.11
N GLN A 26 -32.13 45.79 3.38
CA GLN A 26 -32.57 44.62 2.62
C GLN A 26 -33.17 43.53 3.51
N PHE A 27 -32.58 43.27 4.68
CA PHE A 27 -33.13 42.28 5.62
C PHE A 27 -34.48 42.74 6.19
N LYS A 28 -34.64 44.03 6.51
CA LYS A 28 -35.91 44.60 7.00
C LYS A 28 -37.00 44.72 5.92
N SER A 29 -36.67 44.56 4.64
CA SER A 29 -37.63 44.69 3.54
C SER A 29 -38.74 43.63 3.64
N LYS A 30 -39.99 44.09 3.58
CA LYS A 30 -41.20 43.24 3.56
C LYS A 30 -41.61 42.83 2.14
N GLU A 31 -40.75 43.08 1.14
CA GLU A 31 -41.04 42.74 -0.24
C GLU A 31 -41.21 41.22 -0.40
N PHE A 32 -42.37 40.81 -0.90
CA PHE A 32 -42.68 39.42 -1.20
C PHE A 32 -41.92 39.00 -2.45
N VAL A 33 -41.14 37.93 -2.35
CA VAL A 33 -40.41 37.35 -3.48
C VAL A 33 -40.92 35.94 -3.68
N GLU A 34 -41.54 35.70 -4.82
CA GLU A 34 -42.05 34.39 -5.21
C GLU A 34 -40.88 33.39 -5.34
N GLN A 35 -40.98 32.22 -4.71
CA GLN A 35 -39.95 31.17 -4.69
C GLN A 35 -38.58 31.55 -4.07
N ARG A 36 -38.55 32.11 -2.85
CA ARG A 36 -37.28 32.32 -2.12
C ARG A 36 -36.57 30.98 -1.79
N ARG A 37 -35.42 30.75 -2.44
CA ARG A 37 -34.55 29.57 -2.22
C ARG A 37 -33.86 29.53 -0.84
N PHE A 38 -33.56 30.69 -0.24
CA PHE A 38 -32.85 30.82 1.03
C PHE A 38 -33.59 31.75 2.00
N SER A 39 -33.48 31.49 3.30
CA SER A 39 -34.09 32.33 4.34
C SER A 39 -33.49 33.74 4.35
N PRO A 40 -34.25 34.77 4.75
CA PRO A 40 -33.72 36.13 4.88
C PRO A 40 -32.53 36.23 5.85
N SER A 41 -32.53 35.44 6.93
CA SER A 41 -31.45 35.40 7.92
C SER A 41 -30.15 34.84 7.34
N LEU A 42 -30.25 33.77 6.54
CA LEU A 42 -29.10 33.17 5.86
C LEU A 42 -28.46 34.18 4.89
N ARG A 43 -29.28 34.83 4.05
CA ARG A 43 -28.79 35.85 3.10
C ARG A 43 -28.14 37.03 3.81
N PHE A 44 -28.72 37.49 4.91
CA PHE A 44 -28.15 38.56 5.72
C PHE A 44 -26.76 38.18 6.26
N ARG A 45 -26.63 36.97 6.84
CA ARG A 45 -25.36 36.48 7.39
C ARG A 45 -24.29 36.34 6.31
N GLN A 46 -24.65 35.81 5.13
CA GLN A 46 -23.75 35.73 3.98
C GLN A 46 -23.29 37.11 3.52
N ALA A 47 -24.22 38.06 3.33
CA ALA A 47 -23.90 39.42 2.90
C ALA A 47 -23.04 40.17 3.94
N LEU A 48 -23.26 39.93 5.23
CA LEU A 48 -22.44 40.50 6.30
C LEU A 48 -21.01 39.95 6.26
N ASN A 49 -20.83 38.65 6.05
CA ASN A 49 -19.50 38.04 5.91
C ASN A 49 -18.78 38.54 4.64
N GLU A 50 -19.49 38.68 3.52
CA GLU A 50 -18.96 39.29 2.29
C GLU A 50 -18.52 40.74 2.53
N LEU A 51 -19.33 41.53 3.25
CA LEU A 51 -18.96 42.88 3.63
C LEU A 51 -17.66 42.87 4.44
N TYR A 52 -17.57 42.05 5.49
CA TYR A 52 -16.38 41.97 6.32
C TYR A 52 -15.13 41.59 5.53
N ILE A 53 -15.22 40.60 4.64
CA ILE A 53 -14.11 40.22 3.75
C ILE A 53 -13.70 41.41 2.87
N SER A 54 -14.66 42.13 2.28
CA SER A 54 -14.37 43.29 1.43
C SER A 54 -13.85 44.51 2.20
N SER A 55 -14.27 44.68 3.47
CA SER A 55 -13.84 45.78 4.34
C SER A 55 -12.38 45.63 4.75
N LYS A 56 -11.92 44.41 5.02
CA LYS A 56 -10.51 44.12 5.29
C LYS A 56 -9.57 44.68 4.22
N ILE A 57 -9.98 44.67 2.97
CA ILE A 57 -9.15 45.09 1.82
C ILE A 57 -9.20 46.61 1.65
N LYS A 58 -10.33 47.24 1.99
CA LYS A 58 -10.60 48.65 1.72
C LYS A 58 -10.26 49.59 2.88
N LEU A 59 -10.14 49.06 4.09
CA LEU A 59 -9.88 49.81 5.31
C LEU A 59 -8.41 49.66 5.72
N THR A 60 -7.86 50.66 6.42
CA THR A 60 -6.52 50.54 7.02
C THR A 60 -6.59 49.83 8.36
N HIS A 61 -5.47 49.24 8.81
CA HIS A 61 -5.40 48.52 10.09
C HIS A 61 -5.92 49.33 11.28
N SER A 62 -5.62 50.64 11.33
CA SER A 62 -6.11 51.56 12.36
C SER A 62 -7.63 51.77 12.39
N GLN A 63 -8.32 51.51 11.27
CA GLN A 63 -9.77 51.67 11.13
C GLN A 63 -10.55 50.41 11.53
N TYR A 64 -9.90 49.25 11.64
CA TYR A 64 -10.58 47.96 11.85
C TYR A 64 -11.40 47.93 13.13
N ALA A 65 -10.79 48.26 14.28
CA ALA A 65 -11.47 48.23 15.57
C ALA A 65 -12.68 49.19 15.61
N GLY A 66 -12.49 50.42 15.09
CA GLY A 66 -13.57 51.41 15.00
C GLY A 66 -14.72 50.95 14.10
N PHE A 67 -14.42 50.35 12.95
CA PHE A 67 -15.44 49.85 12.03
C PHE A 67 -16.22 48.68 12.62
N ILE A 68 -15.55 47.70 13.23
CA ILE A 68 -16.20 46.54 13.85
C ILE A 68 -17.07 46.96 15.04
N ALA A 69 -16.56 47.84 15.92
CA ALA A 69 -17.34 48.35 17.05
C ALA A 69 -18.61 49.07 16.58
N TRP A 70 -18.47 49.96 15.58
CA TRP A 70 -19.60 50.64 14.96
C TRP A 70 -20.59 49.66 14.31
N ALA A 71 -20.09 48.65 13.59
CA ALA A 71 -20.93 47.65 12.94
C ALA A 71 -21.76 46.86 13.96
N ASN A 72 -21.13 46.40 15.04
CA ASN A 72 -21.79 45.65 16.11
C ASN A 72 -22.87 46.50 16.81
N GLU A 73 -22.60 47.78 17.08
CA GLU A 73 -23.59 48.71 17.63
C GLU A 73 -24.79 48.91 16.70
N MET A 74 -24.55 49.04 15.39
CA MET A 74 -25.63 49.14 14.40
C MET A 74 -26.46 47.87 14.34
N LEU A 75 -25.85 46.68 14.40
CA LEU A 75 -26.57 45.41 14.40
C LEU A 75 -27.41 45.24 15.66
N ALA A 76 -26.85 45.51 16.84
CA ALA A 76 -27.56 45.41 18.11
C ALA A 76 -28.74 46.38 18.20
N SER A 77 -28.57 47.62 17.72
CA SER A 77 -29.62 48.65 17.78
C SER A 77 -30.69 48.49 16.71
N GLN A 78 -30.34 48.05 15.49
CA GLN A 78 -31.26 48.01 14.37
C GLN A 78 -31.90 46.63 14.16
N LEU A 79 -31.28 45.53 14.59
CA LEU A 79 -31.67 44.16 14.26
C LEU A 79 -31.75 43.25 15.49
N SER A 80 -32.29 43.73 16.61
CA SER A 80 -32.51 42.92 17.81
C SER A 80 -33.43 41.70 17.61
N GLU A 81 -34.20 41.68 16.52
CA GLU A 81 -35.00 40.53 16.09
C GLU A 81 -34.15 39.34 15.60
N LEU A 82 -32.91 39.57 15.14
CA LEU A 82 -31.99 38.49 14.72
C LEU A 82 -31.64 37.55 15.87
N ASP A 83 -31.58 38.04 17.11
CA ASP A 83 -31.25 37.24 18.30
C ASP A 83 -32.32 36.18 18.60
N ARG A 84 -33.54 36.36 18.08
CA ARG A 84 -34.65 35.40 18.23
C ARG A 84 -34.70 34.38 17.10
N ILE A 85 -33.95 34.59 16.01
CA ILE A 85 -33.93 33.72 14.84
C ILE A 85 -32.79 32.71 14.99
N PRO A 86 -33.09 31.41 15.16
CA PRO A 86 -32.04 30.41 15.38
C PRO A 86 -31.07 30.37 14.20
N ILE A 87 -29.77 30.28 14.50
CA ILE A 87 -28.71 30.28 13.50
C ILE A 87 -28.69 28.94 12.74
N ARG A 88 -28.95 27.82 13.43
CA ARG A 88 -28.89 26.46 12.88
C ARG A 88 -27.61 26.26 12.07
N TYR A 89 -27.69 25.93 10.79
CA TYR A 89 -26.54 25.69 9.90
C TYR A 89 -26.22 26.87 8.98
N ASP A 90 -26.79 28.06 9.21
CA ASP A 90 -26.66 29.20 8.29
C ASP A 90 -25.19 29.63 8.09
N ASN A 91 -24.39 29.54 9.17
CA ASN A 91 -22.97 29.88 9.17
C ASN A 91 -22.09 28.88 8.40
N LEU A 92 -22.62 27.72 7.99
CA LEU A 92 -21.86 26.66 7.29
C LEU A 92 -22.35 26.47 5.84
N SER A 93 -22.98 27.50 5.26
CA SER A 93 -23.61 27.45 3.94
C SER A 93 -22.65 27.40 2.74
N GLY A 94 -21.36 27.68 2.93
CA GLY A 94 -20.35 27.57 1.88
C GLY A 94 -19.17 28.51 2.05
N VAL A 95 -18.24 28.47 1.08
CA VAL A 95 -17.07 29.35 1.01
C VAL A 95 -17.36 30.53 0.09
N ILE A 96 -17.07 31.73 0.55
CA ILE A 96 -17.22 32.98 -0.22
C ILE A 96 -15.96 33.15 -1.09
N PRO A 97 -16.04 33.56 -2.37
CA PRO A 97 -14.85 33.89 -3.17
C PRO A 97 -14.05 35.03 -2.56
N LYS A 98 -12.71 34.91 -2.46
CA LYS A 98 -11.88 35.81 -1.63
C LYS A 98 -10.68 36.36 -2.39
N GLU A 99 -10.51 37.67 -2.36
CA GLU A 99 -9.24 38.33 -2.71
C GLU A 99 -8.18 38.03 -1.64
N ALA A 100 -6.92 37.83 -2.05
CA ALA A 100 -5.81 37.51 -1.17
C ALA A 100 -5.25 38.78 -0.52
N VAL A 101 -4.89 38.69 0.77
CA VAL A 101 -4.11 39.70 1.48
C VAL A 101 -2.96 39.00 2.21
N ASP A 102 -1.99 39.78 2.68
CA ASP A 102 -0.87 39.24 3.44
C ASP A 102 -1.28 38.75 4.83
N LEU A 103 -0.48 37.85 5.40
CA LEU A 103 -0.74 37.23 6.70
C LEU A 103 -0.92 38.27 7.82
N SER A 104 -0.13 39.35 7.81
CA SER A 104 -0.22 40.38 8.86
C SER A 104 -1.60 41.06 8.86
N THR A 105 -2.15 41.31 7.67
CA THR A 105 -3.48 41.90 7.50
C THR A 105 -4.58 40.94 7.95
N GLU A 106 -4.48 39.65 7.65
CA GLU A 106 -5.44 38.65 8.14
C GLU A 106 -5.46 38.60 9.67
N LEU A 107 -4.28 38.49 10.30
CA LEU A 107 -4.15 38.39 11.76
C LEU A 107 -4.76 39.62 12.46
N ARG A 108 -4.46 40.82 11.99
CA ARG A 108 -4.96 42.08 12.57
C ARG A 108 -6.47 42.24 12.37
N TRP A 109 -6.99 41.90 11.20
CA TRP A 109 -8.42 41.96 10.91
C TRP A 109 -9.22 40.98 11.76
N ILE A 110 -8.77 39.72 11.83
CA ILE A 110 -9.40 38.69 12.65
C ILE A 110 -9.36 39.09 14.14
N THR A 111 -8.24 39.63 14.62
CA THR A 111 -8.13 40.15 15.99
C THR A 111 -9.21 41.19 16.30
N ALA A 112 -9.43 42.16 15.41
CA ALA A 112 -10.48 43.19 15.58
C ALA A 112 -11.89 42.57 15.60
N ARG A 113 -12.17 41.60 14.73
CA ARG A 113 -13.45 40.87 14.70
C ARG A 113 -13.70 40.10 15.99
N LEU A 114 -12.70 39.34 16.44
CA LEU A 114 -12.78 38.52 17.66
C LEU A 114 -12.92 39.40 18.91
N HIS A 115 -12.18 40.52 18.99
CA HIS A 115 -12.33 41.48 20.08
C HIS A 115 -13.75 42.03 20.18
N GLY A 116 -14.36 42.38 19.03
CA GLY A 116 -15.73 42.88 18.96
C GLY A 116 -16.79 41.88 19.44
N GLU A 117 -16.45 40.59 19.51
CA GLU A 117 -17.34 39.48 19.89
C GLU A 117 -16.82 38.72 21.12
N LYS A 118 -15.90 39.31 21.89
CA LYS A 118 -15.18 38.66 23.00
C LYS A 118 -16.08 38.04 24.05
N GLU A 119 -17.25 38.63 24.33
CA GLU A 119 -18.21 38.10 25.32
C GLU A 119 -18.81 36.76 24.87
N LYS A 120 -19.16 36.64 23.57
CA LYS A 120 -19.63 35.37 22.98
C LYS A 120 -18.54 34.30 23.05
N ILE A 121 -17.30 34.69 22.77
CA ILE A 121 -16.14 33.78 22.83
C ILE A 121 -15.91 33.31 24.27
N SER A 122 -15.91 34.20 25.26
CA SER A 122 -15.73 33.84 26.67
C SER A 122 -16.82 32.90 27.17
N ARG A 123 -18.09 33.09 26.78
CA ARG A 123 -19.17 32.19 27.14
C ARG A 123 -19.06 30.83 26.44
N PHE A 124 -18.62 30.80 25.18
CA PHE A 124 -18.30 29.56 24.48
C PHE A 124 -17.18 28.78 25.19
N LEU A 125 -16.09 29.45 25.58
CA LEU A 125 -14.96 28.83 26.28
C LEU A 125 -15.38 28.16 27.60
N PHE A 126 -16.28 28.78 28.36
CA PHE A 126 -16.85 28.18 29.57
C PHE A 126 -17.62 26.88 29.27
N LEU A 127 -18.45 26.86 28.22
CA LEU A 127 -19.17 25.65 27.81
C LEU A 127 -18.21 24.58 27.26
N LYS A 128 -17.18 24.99 26.52
CA LYS A 128 -16.12 24.10 26.01
C LYS A 128 -15.39 23.40 27.16
N GLU A 129 -15.04 24.13 28.22
CA GLU A 129 -14.41 23.55 29.41
C GLU A 129 -15.30 22.49 30.08
N ALA A 130 -16.61 22.74 30.17
CA ALA A 130 -17.57 21.76 30.68
C ALA A 130 -17.67 20.50 29.79
N VAL A 131 -17.64 20.66 28.46
CA VAL A 131 -17.59 19.53 27.50
C VAL A 131 -16.31 18.71 27.70
N GLU A 132 -15.15 19.38 27.85
CA GLU A 132 -13.86 18.73 28.11
C GLU A 132 -13.87 17.93 29.41
N GLY A 133 -14.40 18.52 30.50
CA GLY A 133 -14.53 17.86 31.80
C GLY A 133 -15.42 16.62 31.75
N ALA A 134 -16.55 16.69 31.04
CA ALA A 134 -17.44 15.55 30.85
C ALA A 134 -16.77 14.43 30.02
N ALA A 135 -16.10 14.79 28.92
CA ALA A 135 -15.44 13.83 28.04
C ALA A 135 -14.29 13.05 28.72
N ILE A 136 -13.41 13.74 29.47
CA ILE A 136 -12.31 13.06 30.18
C ILE A 136 -12.81 12.24 31.39
N GLY A 137 -13.92 12.65 32.01
CA GLY A 137 -14.63 11.87 33.03
C GLY A 137 -15.32 10.61 32.47
N GLY A 138 -15.56 10.59 31.16
CA GLY A 138 -16.30 9.55 30.44
C GLY A 138 -17.81 9.69 30.50
N ASP A 139 -18.33 10.87 30.81
CA ASP A 139 -19.75 11.20 30.74
C ASP A 139 -20.07 11.83 29.37
N TYR A 140 -20.08 10.99 28.34
CA TYR A 140 -20.24 11.42 26.95
C TYR A 140 -21.65 11.91 26.63
N THR A 141 -22.67 11.44 27.36
CA THR A 141 -24.05 11.92 27.23
C THR A 141 -24.17 13.37 27.69
N THR A 142 -23.55 13.73 28.82
CA THR A 142 -23.49 15.13 29.26
C THR A 142 -22.73 15.99 28.25
N ALA A 143 -21.63 15.49 27.67
CA ALA A 143 -20.90 16.20 26.62
C ALA A 143 -21.78 16.47 25.37
N LEU A 144 -22.59 15.50 24.93
CA LEU A 144 -23.55 15.68 23.83
C LEU A 144 -24.63 16.72 24.16
N ASN A 145 -25.20 16.68 25.37
CA ASN A 145 -26.18 17.67 25.81
C ASN A 145 -25.61 19.10 25.84
N LEU A 146 -24.36 19.25 26.28
CA LEU A 146 -23.66 20.53 26.26
C LEU A 146 -23.39 21.03 24.83
N LEU A 147 -23.09 20.12 23.89
CA LEU A 147 -22.99 20.48 22.47
C LEU A 147 -24.34 20.92 21.88
N GLU A 148 -25.45 20.34 22.31
CA GLU A 148 -26.79 20.80 21.91
C GLU A 148 -27.06 22.22 22.43
N ILE A 149 -26.69 22.53 23.67
CA ILE A 149 -26.78 23.91 24.21
C ILE A 149 -25.94 24.89 23.38
N ILE A 150 -24.73 24.49 22.97
CA ILE A 150 -23.86 25.29 22.09
C ILE A 150 -24.54 25.49 20.72
N PHE A 151 -25.12 24.44 20.14
CA PHE A 151 -25.83 24.49 18.87
C PHE A 151 -27.06 25.42 18.93
N ASP A 152 -27.86 25.33 19.98
CA ASP A 152 -29.02 26.20 20.19
C ASP A 152 -28.62 27.67 20.36
N THR A 153 -27.48 27.93 21.01
CA THR A 153 -27.00 29.30 21.30
C THR A 153 -26.30 29.94 20.11
N TYR A 154 -25.44 29.21 19.40
CA TYR A 154 -24.52 29.77 18.40
C TYR A 154 -24.70 29.19 16.99
N GLY A 155 -25.58 28.22 16.82
CA GLY A 155 -25.68 27.41 15.61
C GLY A 155 -24.59 26.34 15.51
N ALA A 156 -24.66 25.55 14.45
CA ALA A 156 -23.63 24.60 14.09
C ALA A 156 -22.34 25.32 13.69
N THR A 157 -21.24 24.73 14.14
CA THR A 157 -19.86 25.13 13.82
C THR A 157 -19.13 23.92 13.27
N MET A 158 -18.08 24.12 12.48
CA MET A 158 -17.25 22.99 12.03
C MET A 158 -16.66 22.24 13.24
N TRP A 159 -16.26 22.99 14.26
CA TRP A 159 -15.82 22.46 15.56
C TRP A 159 -16.85 21.52 16.21
N SER A 160 -18.11 21.94 16.34
CA SER A 160 -19.15 21.16 17.03
C SER A 160 -19.61 19.97 16.19
N VAL A 161 -19.68 20.11 14.86
CA VAL A 161 -20.04 19.02 13.96
C VAL A 161 -19.03 17.89 14.04
N GLN A 162 -17.72 18.20 13.92
CA GLN A 162 -16.67 17.18 13.98
C GLN A 162 -16.58 16.52 15.36
N LEU A 163 -16.68 17.29 16.44
CA LEU A 163 -16.65 16.75 17.81
C LEU A 163 -17.89 15.90 18.11
N ARG A 164 -19.07 16.30 17.62
CA ARG A 164 -20.29 15.52 17.79
C ARG A 164 -20.19 14.17 17.08
N ILE A 165 -19.68 14.11 15.84
CA ILE A 165 -19.44 12.82 15.14
C ILE A 165 -18.61 11.87 16.02
N ALA A 166 -17.54 12.37 16.65
CA ALA A 166 -16.70 11.56 17.51
C ALA A 166 -17.40 11.11 18.81
N LEU A 167 -18.24 11.96 19.41
CA LEU A 167 -19.03 11.61 20.60
C LEU A 167 -20.14 10.62 20.28
N GLU A 168 -20.87 10.80 19.18
CA GLU A 168 -21.92 9.88 18.72
C GLU A 168 -21.33 8.48 18.45
N GLN A 169 -20.12 8.38 17.89
CA GLN A 169 -19.38 7.12 17.73
C GLN A 169 -19.12 6.43 19.08
N VAL A 170 -18.70 7.18 20.10
CA VAL A 170 -18.38 6.62 21.42
C VAL A 170 -19.63 6.21 22.19
N VAL A 171 -20.76 6.93 22.02
CA VAL A 171 -22.01 6.67 22.76
C VAL A 171 -22.85 5.59 22.10
N GLY A 172 -23.06 5.68 20.78
CA GLY A 172 -24.00 4.84 20.04
C GLY A 172 -23.38 4.00 18.93
N GLY A 173 -22.06 3.98 18.83
CA GLY A 173 -21.35 3.24 17.79
C GLY A 173 -21.56 3.81 16.39
N LEU A 174 -21.26 2.97 15.39
CA LEU A 174 -21.28 3.34 13.98
C LEU A 174 -22.65 3.80 13.50
N GLU A 175 -23.74 3.15 13.95
CA GLU A 175 -25.10 3.48 13.51
C GLU A 175 -25.53 4.90 13.91
N GLN A 176 -25.39 5.27 15.18
CA GLN A 176 -25.77 6.60 15.67
C GLN A 176 -24.91 7.69 15.03
N GLN A 177 -23.62 7.42 14.84
CA GLN A 177 -22.70 8.31 14.16
C GLN A 177 -23.08 8.56 12.70
N LYS A 178 -23.39 7.49 11.94
CA LYS A 178 -23.79 7.58 10.54
C LYS A 178 -25.12 8.29 10.37
N LYS A 179 -26.06 8.06 11.28
CA LYS A 179 -27.34 8.79 11.33
C LYS A 179 -27.13 10.30 11.49
N TYR A 180 -26.28 10.72 12.42
CA TYR A 180 -25.97 12.14 12.60
C TYR A 180 -25.26 12.74 11.37
N ALA A 181 -24.25 12.04 10.83
CA ALA A 181 -23.53 12.50 9.63
C ALA A 181 -24.47 12.66 8.42
N ALA A 182 -25.41 11.74 8.23
CA ALA A 182 -26.42 11.80 7.18
C ALA A 182 -27.37 12.99 7.35
N GLN A 183 -27.83 13.26 8.58
CA GLN A 183 -28.67 14.42 8.90
C GLN A 183 -27.96 15.72 8.49
N VAL A 184 -26.69 15.89 8.87
CA VAL A 184 -25.91 17.09 8.52
C VAL A 184 -25.69 17.20 7.01
N ARG A 185 -25.37 16.10 6.32
CA ARG A 185 -25.19 16.07 4.86
C ARG A 185 -26.47 16.41 4.09
N SER A 186 -27.64 16.14 4.66
CA SER A 186 -28.92 16.49 4.04
C SER A 186 -29.21 18.00 4.01
N ILE A 187 -28.55 18.79 4.88
CA ILE A 187 -28.76 20.25 4.98
C ILE A 187 -28.31 20.96 3.71
N TYR A 188 -27.07 20.70 3.27
CA TYR A 188 -26.52 21.20 2.02
C TYR A 188 -26.05 19.99 1.20
N LYS A 189 -26.82 19.62 0.17
CA LYS A 189 -26.54 18.43 -0.66
C LYS A 189 -25.14 18.42 -1.28
N GLN A 190 -24.56 19.60 -1.52
CA GLN A 190 -23.22 19.80 -2.05
C GLN A 190 -22.54 20.94 -1.29
N GLY A 191 -21.22 20.87 -1.15
CA GLY A 191 -20.41 21.91 -0.52
C GLY A 191 -19.53 21.41 0.61
N LEU A 192 -18.76 22.34 1.18
CA LEU A 192 -17.70 22.07 2.16
C LEU A 192 -18.20 21.33 3.42
N LEU A 193 -19.38 21.69 3.94
CA LEU A 193 -19.95 21.05 5.13
C LEU A 193 -20.21 19.55 4.90
N ALA A 194 -20.86 19.21 3.80
CA ALA A 194 -21.19 17.81 3.49
C ALA A 194 -19.91 16.99 3.28
N TYR A 195 -18.92 17.56 2.57
CA TYR A 195 -17.62 16.94 2.34
C TYR A 195 -16.86 16.69 3.65
N VAL A 196 -16.70 17.72 4.49
CA VAL A 196 -16.00 17.60 5.77
C VAL A 196 -16.71 16.64 6.71
N THR A 197 -18.05 16.65 6.73
CA THR A 197 -18.86 15.75 7.56
C THR A 197 -18.68 14.30 7.14
N TYR A 198 -18.75 14.00 5.84
CA TYR A 198 -18.55 12.65 5.33
C TYR A 198 -17.15 12.12 5.69
N HIS A 199 -16.10 12.86 5.34
CA HIS A 199 -14.74 12.39 5.59
C HIS A 199 -14.38 12.36 7.09
N THR A 200 -14.95 13.26 7.91
CA THR A 200 -14.82 13.15 9.37
C THR A 200 -15.55 11.91 9.91
N SER A 201 -16.69 11.54 9.32
CA SER A 201 -17.40 10.30 9.66
C SER A 201 -16.54 9.08 9.33
N VAL A 202 -15.95 9.01 8.12
CA VAL A 202 -15.03 7.93 7.73
C VAL A 202 -13.84 7.83 8.69
N ARG A 203 -13.21 8.97 9.04
CA ARG A 203 -12.09 9.00 10.00
C ARG A 203 -12.46 8.48 11.40
N ASN A 204 -13.74 8.45 11.77
CA ASN A 204 -14.18 7.96 13.09
C ASN A 204 -14.51 6.47 13.10
N GLU A 205 -14.61 5.80 11.95
CA GLU A 205 -14.90 4.37 11.86
C GLU A 205 -13.74 3.54 12.43
N GLU A 206 -14.01 2.46 13.17
CA GLU A 206 -12.96 1.71 13.89
C GLU A 206 -11.90 1.13 12.95
N ARG A 207 -12.32 0.58 11.81
CA ARG A 207 -11.45 -0.04 10.80
C ARG A 207 -10.53 0.95 10.10
N THR A 208 -10.92 2.21 9.99
CA THR A 208 -10.15 3.19 9.22
C THR A 208 -8.85 3.57 9.92
N THR A 209 -7.69 3.24 9.38
CA THR A 209 -6.39 3.64 9.95
C THR A 209 -6.08 5.10 9.60
N ILE A 210 -5.35 5.80 10.48
CA ILE A 210 -5.05 7.23 10.26
C ILE A 210 -4.13 7.45 9.05
N SER A 211 -3.21 6.52 8.79
CA SER A 211 -2.29 6.60 7.65
C SER A 211 -3.05 6.49 6.33
N LYS A 212 -3.85 5.42 6.18
CA LYS A 212 -4.64 5.20 4.97
C LYS A 212 -5.63 6.34 4.73
N TYR A 213 -6.30 6.80 5.79
CA TYR A 213 -7.18 7.96 5.70
C TYR A 213 -6.46 9.22 5.19
N PHE A 214 -5.24 9.49 5.65
CA PHE A 214 -4.46 10.64 5.19
C PHE A 214 -4.02 10.52 3.72
N ASP A 215 -3.59 9.34 3.29
CA ASP A 215 -3.19 9.10 1.90
C ASP A 215 -4.40 9.24 0.96
N GLU A 216 -5.53 8.65 1.34
CA GLU A 216 -6.77 8.76 0.58
C GLU A 216 -7.24 10.21 0.52
N ILE A 217 -7.40 10.89 1.65
CA ILE A 217 -7.96 12.24 1.66
C ILE A 217 -7.04 13.25 0.97
N GLU A 218 -5.71 13.07 0.99
CA GLU A 218 -4.78 13.92 0.26
C GLU A 218 -4.97 13.77 -1.26
N ARG A 219 -5.10 12.54 -1.75
CA ARG A 219 -5.41 12.27 -3.16
C ARG A 219 -6.74 12.91 -3.56
N ARG A 220 -7.75 12.85 -2.69
CA ARG A 220 -9.08 13.44 -2.94
C ARG A 220 -9.05 14.97 -2.97
N ILE A 221 -8.37 15.59 -2.00
CA ILE A 221 -8.22 17.06 -1.93
C ILE A 221 -7.45 17.57 -3.15
N SER A 222 -6.34 16.91 -3.51
CA SER A 222 -5.48 17.33 -4.62
C SER A 222 -6.14 17.19 -5.99
N ASN A 223 -6.99 16.19 -6.18
CA ASN A 223 -7.69 15.94 -7.44
C ASN A 223 -9.08 16.60 -7.52
N HIS A 224 -9.43 17.45 -6.54
CA HIS A 224 -10.78 18.00 -6.46
C HIS A 224 -11.04 19.06 -7.55
N ALA A 225 -11.89 18.74 -8.52
CA ALA A 225 -12.10 19.55 -9.73
C ALA A 225 -12.68 20.96 -9.52
N TYR A 226 -13.35 21.23 -8.39
CA TYR A 226 -14.14 22.44 -8.18
C TYR A 226 -13.65 23.40 -7.09
N TYR A 227 -12.67 23.00 -6.26
CA TYR A 227 -12.19 23.86 -5.17
C TYR A 227 -10.85 24.48 -5.54
N ASP A 228 -10.70 25.77 -5.24
CA ASP A 228 -9.46 26.51 -5.42
C ASP A 228 -8.38 26.09 -4.40
N ASP A 229 -7.13 26.43 -4.69
CA ASP A 229 -5.96 26.05 -3.88
C ASP A 229 -6.09 26.47 -2.41
N ALA A 230 -6.74 27.63 -2.16
CA ALA A 230 -6.99 28.12 -0.80
C ALA A 230 -7.98 27.21 -0.04
N THR A 231 -9.07 26.79 -0.69
CA THR A 231 -10.02 25.86 -0.09
C THR A 231 -9.40 24.47 0.07
N GLN A 232 -8.56 24.01 -0.85
CA GLN A 232 -7.82 22.76 -0.71
C GLN A 232 -6.87 22.80 0.50
N THR A 233 -6.12 23.89 0.66
CA THR A 233 -5.24 24.14 1.82
C THR A 233 -6.05 24.12 3.13
N TYR A 234 -7.21 24.76 3.14
CA TYR A 234 -8.13 24.73 4.26
C TYR A 234 -8.67 23.31 4.57
N MET A 235 -8.96 22.50 3.55
CA MET A 235 -9.40 21.12 3.73
C MET A 235 -8.30 20.25 4.36
N ARG A 236 -7.03 20.43 3.98
CA ARG A 236 -5.89 19.75 4.63
C ARG A 236 -5.84 20.07 6.12
N TYR A 237 -6.04 21.33 6.49
CA TYR A 237 -6.15 21.74 7.89
C TYR A 237 -7.32 21.07 8.63
N ARG A 238 -8.51 21.05 8.04
CA ARG A 238 -9.73 20.50 8.69
C ARG A 238 -9.77 18.98 8.78
N LEU A 239 -9.25 18.28 7.77
CA LEU A 239 -9.35 16.82 7.66
C LEU A 239 -8.08 16.08 8.06
N LYS A 240 -6.89 16.68 7.84
CA LYS A 240 -5.59 16.09 8.19
C LYS A 240 -4.93 16.72 9.41
N ASN A 241 -5.46 17.83 9.94
CA ASN A 241 -4.77 18.64 10.96
C ASN A 241 -3.42 19.21 10.46
N GLU A 242 -3.31 19.45 9.15
CA GLU A 242 -2.09 19.94 8.53
C GLU A 242 -2.18 21.44 8.26
N LEU A 243 -1.38 22.23 8.98
CA LEU A 243 -1.21 23.66 8.69
C LEU A 243 -0.03 23.87 7.74
N PRO A 244 -0.15 24.77 6.76
CA PRO A 244 0.92 25.04 5.80
C PRO A 244 2.11 25.74 6.45
N ALA A 245 3.31 25.45 5.95
CA ALA A 245 4.57 26.03 6.43
C ALA A 245 4.91 27.42 5.84
N THR A 246 3.97 28.05 5.12
CA THR A 246 4.20 29.33 4.41
C THR A 246 3.19 30.39 4.84
N ASP A 247 3.62 31.66 4.86
CA ASP A 247 2.76 32.79 5.21
C ASP A 247 1.49 32.85 4.34
N ALA A 248 1.63 32.60 3.04
CA ALA A 248 0.51 32.60 2.09
C ALA A 248 -0.50 31.48 2.39
N GLY A 249 -0.02 30.26 2.65
CA GLY A 249 -0.91 29.16 3.02
C GLY A 249 -1.62 29.40 4.36
N ILE A 250 -0.94 29.97 5.35
CA ILE A 250 -1.60 30.30 6.63
C ILE A 250 -2.66 31.38 6.42
N ALA A 251 -2.36 32.38 5.59
CA ALA A 251 -3.34 33.38 5.18
C ALA A 251 -4.55 32.72 4.48
N ASP A 252 -4.34 31.70 3.63
CA ASP A 252 -5.42 30.94 2.98
C ASP A 252 -6.34 30.23 3.97
N VAL A 253 -5.79 29.60 5.01
CA VAL A 253 -6.58 28.96 6.08
C VAL A 253 -7.45 29.99 6.80
N LEU A 254 -6.84 31.09 7.28
CA LEU A 254 -7.53 32.16 7.99
C LEU A 254 -8.60 32.84 7.11
N ARG A 255 -8.25 33.11 5.86
CA ARG A 255 -9.13 33.70 4.86
C ARG A 255 -10.32 32.79 4.62
N THR A 256 -10.09 31.50 4.38
CA THR A 256 -11.16 30.52 4.14
C THR A 256 -12.10 30.37 5.34
N GLU A 257 -11.56 30.36 6.56
CA GLU A 257 -12.37 30.26 7.78
C GLU A 257 -13.33 31.42 8.00
N GLN A 258 -12.99 32.62 7.52
CA GLN A 258 -13.84 33.81 7.71
C GLN A 258 -15.20 33.75 7.01
N SER A 259 -15.48 32.70 6.22
CA SER A 259 -16.82 32.41 5.71
C SER A 259 -17.76 31.80 6.76
N HIS A 260 -17.21 31.28 7.86
CA HIS A 260 -17.98 30.61 8.90
C HIS A 260 -18.19 31.48 10.15
N GLY A 261 -18.74 30.88 11.20
CA GLY A 261 -19.08 31.55 12.45
C GLY A 261 -17.87 31.98 13.27
N ILE A 262 -18.08 32.92 14.20
CA ILE A 262 -17.01 33.50 15.02
C ILE A 262 -16.27 32.46 15.89
N ILE A 263 -16.95 31.39 16.29
CA ILE A 263 -16.36 30.28 17.06
C ILE A 263 -15.33 29.52 16.24
N ASP A 264 -15.64 29.17 14.98
CA ASP A 264 -14.70 28.48 14.10
C ASP A 264 -13.51 29.38 13.72
N ILE A 265 -13.77 30.68 13.50
CA ILE A 265 -12.72 31.69 13.31
C ILE A 265 -11.79 31.72 14.53
N TYR A 266 -12.35 31.73 15.75
CA TYR A 266 -11.57 31.77 16.98
C TYR A 266 -10.70 30.52 17.17
N GLU A 267 -11.26 29.31 17.08
CA GLU A 267 -10.49 28.08 17.28
C GLU A 267 -9.41 27.90 16.19
N THR A 268 -9.70 28.35 14.96
CA THR A 268 -8.71 28.36 13.87
C THR A 268 -7.62 29.38 14.11
N PHE A 269 -7.97 30.57 14.59
CA PHE A 269 -7.01 31.61 14.96
C PHE A 269 -6.07 31.11 16.05
N ILE A 270 -6.58 30.46 17.11
CA ILE A 270 -5.73 29.84 18.14
C ILE A 270 -4.79 28.79 17.54
N ALA A 271 -5.29 27.87 16.71
CA ALA A 271 -4.45 26.86 16.08
C ALA A 271 -3.34 27.48 15.21
N VAL A 272 -3.65 28.54 14.46
CA VAL A 272 -2.68 29.29 13.67
C VAL A 272 -1.65 29.98 14.56
N LEU A 273 -2.07 30.67 15.63
CA LEU A 273 -1.11 31.29 16.56
C LEU A 273 -0.19 30.24 17.19
N GLN A 274 -0.71 29.10 17.63
CA GLN A 274 0.08 28.01 18.19
C GLN A 274 1.10 27.45 17.19
N GLU A 275 0.78 27.42 15.89
CA GLU A 275 1.71 27.00 14.84
C GLU A 275 2.77 28.06 14.53
N LEU A 276 2.38 29.33 14.37
CA LEU A 276 3.29 30.42 14.04
C LEU A 276 4.35 30.67 15.15
N VAL A 277 4.03 30.37 16.41
CA VAL A 277 4.99 30.45 17.52
C VAL A 277 6.10 29.40 17.42
N LYS A 278 5.87 28.29 16.69
CA LYS A 278 6.89 27.25 16.45
C LYS A 278 7.93 27.68 15.41
N TRP A 279 7.66 28.73 14.63
CA TRP A 279 8.54 29.22 13.57
C TRP A 279 9.65 30.10 14.15
N GLU A 280 10.88 29.63 14.02
CA GLU A 280 12.08 30.31 14.54
C GLU A 280 12.58 31.39 13.56
N GLY A 281 13.27 32.42 14.08
CA GLY A 281 13.90 33.46 13.26
C GLY A 281 12.94 34.43 12.55
N ARG A 282 11.73 34.64 13.08
CA ARG A 282 10.66 35.47 12.49
C ARG A 282 10.24 36.63 13.40
N ASP A 283 11.19 37.47 13.84
CA ASP A 283 10.98 38.52 14.85
C ASP A 283 9.82 39.49 14.50
N GLU A 284 9.71 39.93 13.25
CA GLU A 284 8.63 40.83 12.81
C GLU A 284 7.23 40.18 12.97
N LEU A 285 7.11 38.90 12.60
CA LEU A 285 5.88 38.14 12.78
C LEU A 285 5.59 37.95 14.26
N HIS A 286 6.59 37.64 15.08
CA HIS A 286 6.43 37.49 16.53
C HIS A 286 5.91 38.78 17.19
N GLN A 287 6.37 39.96 16.76
CA GLN A 287 5.81 41.23 17.23
C GLN A 287 4.33 41.38 16.86
N ILE A 288 3.95 40.99 15.64
CA ILE A 288 2.55 40.98 15.21
C ILE A 288 1.71 40.03 16.10
N LEU A 289 2.23 38.85 16.45
CA LEU A 289 1.53 37.90 17.33
C LEU A 289 1.31 38.49 18.73
N ILE A 290 2.34 39.11 19.33
CA ILE A 290 2.24 39.78 20.64
C ILE A 290 1.16 40.87 20.62
N GLU A 291 1.17 41.69 19.57
CA GLU A 291 0.17 42.74 19.37
C GLU A 291 -1.24 42.14 19.26
N CYS A 292 -1.42 41.12 18.43
CA CYS A 292 -2.71 40.49 18.21
C CYS A 292 -3.27 39.88 19.51
N VAL A 293 -2.44 39.14 20.26
CA VAL A 293 -2.83 38.53 21.54
C VAL A 293 -3.20 39.61 22.57
N SER A 294 -2.43 40.69 22.66
CA SER A 294 -2.68 41.78 23.61
C SER A 294 -3.98 42.53 23.31
N ASN A 295 -4.31 42.71 22.02
CA ASN A 295 -5.49 43.45 21.58
C ASN A 295 -6.79 42.62 21.62
N LEU A 296 -6.70 41.29 21.74
CA LEU A 296 -7.87 40.42 21.65
C LEU A 296 -8.84 40.59 22.83
N GLY A 297 -8.32 40.74 24.05
CA GLY A 297 -9.12 40.95 25.26
C GLY A 297 -9.99 39.76 25.68
N VAL A 298 -9.65 38.53 25.26
CA VAL A 298 -10.34 37.28 25.64
C VAL A 298 -9.53 36.56 26.72
N SER A 299 -10.19 36.15 27.81
CA SER A 299 -9.57 35.33 28.86
C SER A 299 -9.53 33.86 28.44
N ASP A 300 -8.42 33.43 27.82
CA ASP A 300 -8.11 32.03 27.50
C ASP A 300 -6.66 31.74 27.93
N TYR A 301 -6.45 30.63 28.64
CA TYR A 301 -5.12 30.22 29.09
C TYR A 301 -4.15 29.97 27.91
N ARG A 302 -4.66 29.54 26.74
CA ARG A 302 -3.85 29.28 25.54
C ARG A 302 -3.20 30.58 25.05
N LEU A 303 -3.92 31.70 25.10
CA LEU A 303 -3.41 33.02 24.74
C LEU A 303 -2.38 33.52 25.75
N GLN A 304 -2.64 33.35 27.05
CA GLN A 304 -1.69 33.69 28.11
C GLN A 304 -0.37 32.93 27.94
N LYS A 305 -0.44 31.63 27.59
CA LYS A 305 0.75 30.82 27.32
C LYS A 305 1.49 31.25 26.07
N ILE A 306 0.80 31.53 24.96
CA ILE A 306 1.42 32.08 23.74
C ILE A 306 2.15 33.40 24.06
N GLN A 307 1.51 34.30 24.81
CA GLN A 307 2.12 35.57 25.20
C GLN A 307 3.38 35.37 26.05
N SER A 308 3.36 34.41 26.98
CA SER A 308 4.46 34.12 27.90
C SER A 308 5.74 33.64 27.22
N ILE A 309 5.62 33.10 26.00
CA ILE A 309 6.78 32.65 25.20
C ILE A 309 7.62 33.84 24.74
N PHE A 310 6.98 34.95 24.36
CA PHE A 310 7.67 36.13 23.83
C PHE A 310 7.98 37.17 24.89
N VAL A 311 7.04 37.38 25.81
CA VAL A 311 7.18 38.33 26.92
C VAL A 311 7.09 37.52 28.20
N PRO A 312 8.21 37.21 28.87
CA PRO A 312 8.21 36.56 30.17
C PRO A 312 7.49 37.46 31.18
N GLN A 313 6.18 37.28 31.32
CA GLN A 313 5.37 37.89 32.36
C GLN A 313 5.16 36.90 33.50
N ASP A 314 4.71 37.41 34.65
CA ASP A 314 4.25 36.57 35.75
C ASP A 314 3.03 35.75 35.29
N ILE A 315 3.24 34.49 34.92
CA ILE A 315 2.19 33.47 34.63
C ILE A 315 1.41 33.11 35.93
N ASN A 316 1.58 33.89 37.01
CA ASN A 316 1.02 33.68 38.33
C ASN A 316 -0.52 33.68 38.37
N THR A 317 -1.20 33.99 37.26
CA THR A 317 -2.66 33.87 37.10
C THR A 317 -3.14 32.46 36.76
N LEU A 318 -2.28 31.59 36.21
CA LEU A 318 -2.64 30.21 35.89
C LEU A 318 -2.52 29.31 37.13
N LEU A 319 -3.40 28.31 37.22
CA LEU A 319 -3.34 27.33 38.31
C LEU A 319 -2.06 26.48 38.22
N PRO A 320 -1.36 26.22 39.34
CA PRO A 320 -0.19 25.36 39.33
C PRO A 320 -0.57 23.90 39.02
N ARG A 321 0.22 23.24 38.17
CA ARG A 321 0.03 21.84 37.80
C ARG A 321 0.30 20.90 38.98
N SER A 322 -0.53 19.87 39.14
CA SER A 322 -0.25 18.81 40.12
C SER A 322 0.96 17.98 39.71
N GLN A 323 1.98 17.91 40.57
CA GLN A 323 3.20 17.14 40.30
C GLN A 323 3.16 15.72 40.89
N LYS A 324 2.02 15.30 41.45
CA LYS A 324 1.96 14.04 42.23
C LYS A 324 2.33 12.79 41.42
N ILE A 325 1.84 12.67 40.19
CA ILE A 325 2.14 11.49 39.34
C ILE A 325 3.60 11.54 38.89
N SER A 326 4.05 12.69 38.38
CA SER A 326 5.41 12.90 37.90
C SER A 326 6.45 12.79 39.00
N ASP A 327 6.17 13.26 40.22
CA ASP A 327 7.07 13.11 41.37
C ASP A 327 7.29 11.64 41.71
N PHE A 328 6.23 10.82 41.70
CA PHE A 328 6.38 9.37 41.92
C PHE A 328 7.13 8.68 40.78
N LEU A 329 6.94 9.13 39.52
CA LEU A 329 7.70 8.61 38.38
C LEU A 329 9.19 8.94 38.51
N PHE A 330 9.53 10.21 38.71
CA PHE A 330 10.91 10.68 38.72
C PHE A 330 11.67 10.32 40.00
N SER A 331 10.98 9.99 41.08
CA SER A 331 11.58 9.39 42.29
C SER A 331 11.72 7.87 42.22
N GLY A 332 11.32 7.22 41.12
CA GLY A 332 11.40 5.76 40.95
C GLY A 332 10.29 4.97 41.65
N SER A 333 9.30 5.63 42.24
CA SER A 333 8.17 5.03 42.97
C SER A 333 7.02 4.62 42.04
N GLY A 334 7.29 3.75 41.05
CA GLY A 334 6.34 3.38 39.98
C GLY A 334 4.97 2.88 40.46
N VAL A 335 4.92 2.10 41.55
CA VAL A 335 3.64 1.61 42.14
C VAL A 335 2.78 2.76 42.67
N GLN A 336 3.41 3.77 43.27
CA GLN A 336 2.69 4.93 43.78
C GLN A 336 2.23 5.84 42.64
N ALA A 337 3.05 5.99 41.59
CA ALA A 337 2.66 6.67 40.35
C ALA A 337 1.43 6.02 39.73
N PHE A 338 1.42 4.69 39.60
CA PHE A 338 0.28 3.93 39.09
C PHE A 338 -0.97 4.12 39.95
N ARG A 339 -0.86 4.06 41.28
CA ARG A 339 -1.99 4.32 42.19
C ARG A 339 -2.52 5.74 42.08
N ALA A 340 -1.66 6.73 41.85
CA ALA A 340 -2.06 8.11 41.64
C ALA A 340 -2.76 8.30 40.28
N ALA A 341 -2.25 7.66 39.23
CA ALA A 341 -2.79 7.69 37.86
C ALA A 341 -4.15 7.00 37.71
N ARG A 342 -4.52 6.08 38.62
CA ARG A 342 -5.84 5.42 38.64
C ARG A 342 -7.00 6.32 39.05
N LYS A 343 -6.73 7.48 39.64
CA LYS A 343 -7.77 8.43 40.04
C LYS A 343 -8.33 9.16 38.82
N SER A 344 -9.43 9.89 38.99
CA SER A 344 -9.94 10.79 37.93
C SER A 344 -8.84 11.76 37.53
N LEU A 345 -8.51 11.79 36.24
CA LEU A 345 -7.52 12.69 35.68
C LEU A 345 -8.20 14.04 35.37
N PRO A 346 -7.55 15.18 35.64
CA PRO A 346 -8.02 16.48 35.17
C PRO A 346 -7.84 16.61 33.65
N SER A 347 -8.56 17.55 33.03
CA SER A 347 -8.44 17.93 31.60
C SER A 347 -7.12 18.65 31.31
N ASP A 348 -6.01 17.96 31.57
CA ASP A 348 -4.64 18.46 31.43
C ASP A 348 -3.80 17.42 30.67
N PRO A 349 -3.21 17.79 29.51
CA PRO A 349 -2.50 16.85 28.67
C PRO A 349 -1.29 16.22 29.37
N TRP A 350 -0.57 16.97 30.22
CA TRP A 350 0.58 16.44 30.94
C TRP A 350 0.17 15.40 31.99
N GLN A 351 -0.97 15.59 32.65
CA GLN A 351 -1.49 14.57 33.57
C GLN A 351 -1.85 13.26 32.87
N VAL A 352 -2.42 13.34 31.65
CA VAL A 352 -2.71 12.16 30.82
C VAL A 352 -1.42 11.47 30.37
N ILE A 353 -0.42 12.24 29.95
CA ILE A 353 0.89 11.72 29.53
C ILE A 353 1.61 11.03 30.69
N TYR A 354 1.70 11.67 31.86
CA TYR A 354 2.30 11.08 33.05
C TYR A 354 1.52 9.85 33.54
N ALA A 355 0.20 9.84 33.44
CA ALA A 355 -0.58 8.63 33.68
C ALA A 355 -0.21 7.51 32.70
N GLY A 356 0.05 7.83 31.42
CA GLY A 356 0.56 6.89 30.44
C GLY A 356 1.89 6.26 30.86
N PHE A 357 2.87 7.08 31.25
CA PHE A 357 4.14 6.60 31.80
C PHE A 357 3.96 5.72 33.03
N ALA A 358 3.06 6.09 33.95
CA ALA A 358 2.79 5.32 35.16
C ALA A 358 2.14 3.95 34.86
N HIS A 359 1.34 3.86 33.80
CA HIS A 359 0.69 2.63 33.37
C HIS A 359 1.59 1.74 32.49
N ALA A 360 2.57 2.31 31.79
CA ALA A 360 3.48 1.61 30.89
C ALA A 360 4.26 0.49 31.62
N SER A 361 4.60 0.70 32.89
CA SER A 361 5.25 -0.32 33.73
C SER A 361 4.43 -1.61 33.94
N SER A 362 3.14 -1.62 33.61
CA SER A 362 2.26 -2.79 33.82
C SER A 362 2.27 -3.83 32.69
N GLN A 363 2.85 -3.52 31.52
CA GLN A 363 2.97 -4.42 30.35
C GLN A 363 1.65 -5.02 29.83
N ARG A 364 0.50 -4.42 30.16
CA ARG A 364 -0.80 -4.98 29.77
C ARG A 364 -1.42 -4.15 28.65
N PRO A 365 -1.84 -4.79 27.54
CA PRO A 365 -2.62 -4.11 26.54
C PRO A 365 -3.96 -3.63 27.13
N PRO A 366 -4.53 -2.53 26.60
CA PRO A 366 -5.80 -2.01 27.07
C PRO A 366 -6.91 -3.02 26.80
N ARG A 367 -7.67 -3.39 27.84
CA ARG A 367 -8.85 -4.26 27.73
C ARG A 367 -10.16 -3.52 27.45
N ILE A 368 -10.09 -2.19 27.39
CA ILE A 368 -11.26 -1.31 27.25
C ILE A 368 -11.09 -0.54 25.95
N SER A 369 -12.19 -0.26 25.27
CA SER A 369 -12.21 0.56 24.07
C SER A 369 -11.48 1.89 24.24
N LEU A 370 -10.87 2.34 23.15
CA LEU A 370 -10.18 3.61 23.06
C LEU A 370 -11.19 4.76 23.11
N ASN A 371 -11.04 5.66 24.07
CA ASN A 371 -11.84 6.87 24.21
C ASN A 371 -11.06 7.91 25.03
N PRO A 372 -11.55 9.17 25.15
CA PRO A 372 -10.82 10.21 25.87
C PRO A 372 -10.45 9.86 27.32
N LYS A 373 -11.28 9.06 28.02
CA LYS A 373 -11.03 8.63 29.41
C LYS A 373 -9.93 7.57 29.51
N THR A 374 -9.86 6.67 28.54
CA THR A 374 -8.91 5.54 28.54
C THR A 374 -7.61 5.83 27.80
N LEU A 375 -7.47 7.00 27.16
CA LEU A 375 -6.32 7.41 26.35
C LEU A 375 -4.95 7.14 27.01
N HIS A 376 -4.79 7.44 28.30
CA HIS A 376 -3.55 7.16 29.05
C HIS A 376 -3.11 5.69 28.99
N ARG A 377 -4.06 4.73 28.93
CA ARG A 377 -3.74 3.29 28.83
C ARG A 377 -3.25 2.90 27.45
N TRP A 378 -3.73 3.60 26.43
CA TRP A 378 -3.29 3.42 25.06
C TRP A 378 -1.91 4.04 24.82
N LEU A 379 -1.64 5.21 25.42
CA LEU A 379 -0.28 5.75 25.53
C LEU A 379 0.65 4.76 26.23
N ALA A 380 0.21 4.17 27.34
CA ALA A 380 1.00 3.16 28.05
C ALA A 380 1.34 1.95 27.18
N ALA A 381 0.38 1.45 26.40
CA ALA A 381 0.61 0.33 25.49
C ALA A 381 1.56 0.70 24.35
N ALA A 382 1.43 1.90 23.76
CA ALA A 382 2.36 2.42 22.78
C ALA A 382 3.81 2.51 23.31
N LEU A 383 3.99 2.80 24.60
CA LEU A 383 5.31 2.91 25.22
C LEU A 383 5.92 1.56 25.62
N ALA A 384 5.12 0.51 25.85
CA ALA A 384 5.56 -0.65 26.64
C ALA A 384 5.04 -2.04 26.24
N ALA A 385 4.05 -2.17 25.35
CA ALA A 385 3.53 -3.48 24.96
C ALA A 385 4.51 -4.20 24.01
N SER A 386 4.94 -5.43 24.30
CA SER A 386 6.01 -6.11 23.52
C SER A 386 5.53 -7.11 22.46
N GLU A 387 4.27 -7.52 22.47
CA GLU A 387 3.83 -8.75 21.76
C GLU A 387 2.67 -8.59 20.77
N GLN A 388 2.06 -7.40 20.64
CA GLN A 388 0.88 -7.22 19.78
C GLN A 388 1.18 -6.35 18.55
N SER A 389 0.72 -6.81 17.38
CA SER A 389 0.87 -6.16 16.07
C SER A 389 0.10 -4.83 15.92
N ASN A 390 -0.58 -4.36 16.96
CA ASN A 390 -1.43 -3.17 16.88
C ASN A 390 -0.61 -1.89 17.10
N ASP A 391 -0.69 -0.94 16.16
CA ASP A 391 -0.11 0.40 16.33
C ASP A 391 -0.95 1.25 17.28
N TYR A 392 -0.73 1.03 18.59
CA TYR A 392 -1.36 1.77 19.69
C TYR A 392 -1.17 3.28 19.58
N ALA A 393 -0.02 3.73 19.09
CA ALA A 393 0.31 5.14 18.98
C ALA A 393 -0.51 5.79 17.85
N ALA A 394 -0.64 5.14 16.69
CA ALA A 394 -1.47 5.61 15.60
C ALA A 394 -2.96 5.65 15.97
N GLN A 395 -3.46 4.63 16.69
CA GLN A 395 -4.85 4.63 17.18
C GLN A 395 -5.10 5.78 18.17
N ALA A 396 -4.18 5.98 19.13
CA ALA A 396 -4.26 7.12 20.05
C ALA A 396 -4.19 8.47 19.32
N ALA A 397 -3.34 8.58 18.28
CA ALA A 397 -3.22 9.80 17.48
C ALA A 397 -4.51 10.09 16.68
N LYS A 398 -5.12 9.06 16.10
CA LYS A 398 -6.43 9.14 15.45
C LYS A 398 -7.49 9.65 16.41
N LEU A 399 -7.54 9.13 17.64
CA LEU A 399 -8.46 9.61 18.66
C LEU A 399 -8.23 11.10 18.99
N CYS A 400 -6.97 11.52 19.17
CA CYS A 400 -6.62 12.93 19.39
C CYS A 400 -7.11 13.84 18.25
N ILE A 401 -7.04 13.39 17.01
CA ILE A 401 -7.55 14.14 15.84
C ILE A 401 -9.08 14.15 15.81
N ASN A 402 -9.75 13.03 16.12
CA ASN A 402 -11.21 12.96 16.16
C ASN A 402 -11.81 13.83 17.26
N PHE A 403 -11.14 13.91 18.42
CA PHE A 403 -11.53 14.75 19.54
C PHE A 403 -10.74 16.06 19.61
N ARG A 404 -10.18 16.55 18.50
CA ARG A 404 -9.39 17.80 18.44
C ARG A 404 -10.15 19.03 18.98
N GLY A 405 -11.48 18.98 18.99
CA GLY A 405 -12.29 20.01 19.63
C GLY A 405 -12.03 20.19 21.13
N LEU A 406 -11.40 19.21 21.79
CA LEU A 406 -11.00 19.23 23.20
C LEU A 406 -9.50 19.58 23.30
N SER A 407 -9.18 20.61 24.07
CA SER A 407 -7.82 21.17 24.15
C SER A 407 -6.81 20.16 24.68
N PHE A 408 -7.12 19.40 25.74
CA PHE A 408 -6.20 18.37 26.24
C PHE A 408 -5.91 17.26 25.21
N MET A 409 -6.85 16.96 24.29
CA MET A 409 -6.63 16.00 23.20
C MET A 409 -5.65 16.56 22.17
N VAL A 410 -5.71 17.86 21.89
CA VAL A 410 -4.69 18.55 21.06
C VAL A 410 -3.31 18.43 21.71
N GLY A 411 -3.20 18.72 23.01
CA GLY A 411 -1.93 18.61 23.74
C GLY A 411 -1.34 17.19 23.75
N VAL A 412 -2.16 16.16 23.99
CA VAL A 412 -1.71 14.76 23.90
C VAL A 412 -1.38 14.37 22.45
N GLY A 413 -2.11 14.92 21.48
CA GLY A 413 -1.80 14.77 20.05
C GLY A 413 -0.43 15.33 19.68
N GLU A 414 -0.05 16.50 20.20
CA GLU A 414 1.29 17.09 20.02
C GLU A 414 2.41 16.22 20.63
N TYR A 415 2.14 15.56 21.77
CA TYR A 415 3.07 14.56 22.33
C TYR A 415 3.21 13.34 21.39
N LEU A 416 2.09 12.81 20.90
CA LEU A 416 2.09 11.67 19.97
C LEU A 416 2.76 11.99 18.63
N ALA A 417 2.61 13.21 18.12
CA ALA A 417 3.32 13.67 16.92
C ALA A 417 4.83 13.71 17.14
N GLN A 418 5.30 14.15 18.32
CA GLN A 418 6.72 14.09 18.67
C GLN A 418 7.23 12.67 18.90
N LEU A 419 6.36 11.75 19.35
CA LEU A 419 6.68 10.34 19.51
C LEU A 419 6.75 9.61 18.14
N ARG A 420 5.78 9.86 17.26
CA ARG A 420 5.68 9.34 15.88
C ARG A 420 6.30 10.29 14.84
N ARG A 421 7.43 10.91 15.19
CA ARG A 421 8.09 11.94 14.38
C ARG A 421 8.37 11.47 12.96
N ASP A 422 8.17 12.35 11.98
CA ASP A 422 8.47 12.03 10.57
C ASP A 422 9.98 11.93 10.32
N LYS A 423 10.77 12.81 10.95
CA LYS A 423 12.24 12.82 10.86
C LYS A 423 12.88 12.45 12.21
N PRO A 424 13.94 11.63 12.23
CA PRO A 424 14.57 11.17 13.47
C PRO A 424 15.11 12.32 14.34
N ASP A 425 15.64 13.36 13.71
CA ASP A 425 16.29 14.54 14.30
C ASP A 425 15.34 15.73 14.53
N SER A 426 14.02 15.53 14.41
CA SER A 426 13.03 16.56 14.73
C SER A 426 13.24 17.09 16.16
N ALA A 427 13.18 18.41 16.32
CA ALA A 427 13.38 19.07 17.62
C ALA A 427 12.31 18.66 18.65
N TRP A 428 12.75 18.40 19.88
CA TRP A 428 11.86 18.09 20.99
C TRP A 428 11.26 19.39 21.56
N LYS A 429 9.96 19.58 21.39
CA LYS A 429 9.24 20.82 21.75
C LYS A 429 8.19 20.52 22.84
N HIS A 430 8.63 20.19 24.05
CA HIS A 430 7.73 19.84 25.16
C HIS A 430 6.73 20.97 25.48
N TRP A 431 7.15 22.23 25.38
CA TRP A 431 6.33 23.40 25.72
C TRP A 431 5.10 23.55 24.82
N VAL A 432 5.13 23.00 23.60
CA VAL A 432 3.98 22.98 22.67
C VAL A 432 2.81 22.17 23.25
N ILE A 433 3.09 21.08 23.98
CA ILE A 433 2.07 20.32 24.72
C ILE A 433 1.43 21.23 25.78
N GLY A 434 2.27 22.03 26.45
CA GLY A 434 1.88 23.00 27.46
C GLY A 434 0.92 24.07 26.96
N LEU A 435 0.97 24.47 25.69
CA LEU A 435 0.06 25.45 25.09
C LEU A 435 -1.42 25.06 25.21
N ASN A 436 -1.71 23.77 25.35
CA ASN A 436 -3.06 23.22 25.48
C ASN A 436 -3.37 22.70 26.89
N SER A 437 -2.59 23.12 27.88
CA SER A 437 -2.77 22.79 29.29
C SER A 437 -3.37 23.97 30.07
N PRO A 438 -4.50 23.82 30.78
CA PRO A 438 -5.09 24.89 31.58
C PRO A 438 -4.25 25.21 32.83
N THR A 439 -3.43 24.27 33.29
CA THR A 439 -2.49 24.50 34.40
C THR A 439 -1.11 24.88 33.90
N HIS A 440 -0.30 25.50 34.77
CA HIS A 440 1.08 25.86 34.52
C HIS A 440 2.06 24.97 35.30
N GLY A 441 3.07 24.44 34.60
CA GLY A 441 4.15 23.66 35.19
C GLY A 441 5.48 23.93 34.49
N ILE A 442 6.56 23.37 35.06
CA ILE A 442 7.93 23.58 34.58
C ILE A 442 8.14 23.13 33.12
N GLU A 443 7.32 22.20 32.65
CA GLU A 443 7.31 21.65 31.29
C GLU A 443 6.95 22.70 30.22
N ASP A 444 6.30 23.78 30.63
CA ASP A 444 5.83 24.84 29.74
C ASP A 444 6.93 25.86 29.41
N LEU A 445 8.09 25.80 30.06
CA LEU A 445 9.19 26.75 29.85
C LEU A 445 9.90 26.48 28.51
N VAL A 446 10.10 27.52 27.68
CA VAL A 446 10.78 27.40 26.37
C VAL A 446 12.29 27.59 26.48
N ASN A 447 12.75 28.45 27.40
CA ASN A 447 14.17 28.78 27.57
C ASN A 447 14.40 29.35 28.98
N PRO A 448 14.81 28.57 29.99
CA PRO A 448 14.95 29.10 31.33
C PRO A 448 16.18 30.01 31.40
N LYS A 449 15.95 31.32 31.34
CA LYS A 449 16.76 32.19 32.23
C LYS A 449 16.54 31.67 33.65
N ILE A 450 17.61 31.59 34.44
CA ILE A 450 17.64 31.04 35.82
C ILE A 450 16.48 31.57 36.69
N THR A 451 15.97 32.77 36.40
CA THR A 451 14.84 33.43 37.06
C THR A 451 13.52 32.67 36.98
N GLY A 452 13.23 31.90 35.91
CA GLY A 452 11.97 31.15 35.77
C GLY A 452 11.90 29.86 36.60
N LEU A 453 13.05 29.25 36.90
CA LEU A 453 13.12 27.98 37.65
C LEU A 453 12.92 28.17 39.16
N ALA A 454 13.26 29.34 39.70
CA ALA A 454 13.12 29.65 41.11
C ALA A 454 11.65 29.66 41.58
N ALA A 455 10.70 29.89 40.66
CA ALA A 455 9.26 29.94 40.96
C ALA A 455 8.62 28.58 41.28
N PHE A 456 9.28 27.46 40.94
CA PHE A 456 8.75 26.11 41.16
C PHE A 456 9.28 25.48 42.46
N PRO A 457 8.46 24.70 43.19
CA PRO A 457 8.91 24.00 44.40
C PRO A 457 9.99 22.96 44.09
N GLU A 458 10.91 22.73 45.03
CA GLU A 458 11.94 21.68 44.92
C GLU A 458 11.30 20.28 45.00
N THR A 459 11.07 19.65 43.85
CA THR A 459 10.45 18.33 43.70
C THR A 459 11.24 17.45 42.72
N PRO A 460 11.05 16.12 42.72
CA PRO A 460 11.64 15.25 41.69
C PRO A 460 11.29 15.68 40.26
N THR A 461 10.07 16.16 40.03
CA THR A 461 9.65 16.74 38.75
C THR A 461 10.50 17.95 38.37
N LYS A 462 10.68 18.89 39.30
CA LYS A 462 11.54 20.06 39.08
C LYS A 462 12.97 19.65 38.75
N LYS A 463 13.53 18.68 39.48
CA LYS A 463 14.90 18.20 39.26
C LYS A 463 15.10 17.66 37.84
N PHE A 464 14.21 16.77 37.37
CA PHE A 464 14.29 16.20 36.02
C PHE A 464 14.22 17.29 34.94
N TRP A 465 13.22 18.17 35.01
CA TRP A 465 13.02 19.22 34.01
C TRP A 465 14.08 20.30 34.07
N SER A 466 14.63 20.62 35.24
CA SER A 466 15.75 21.55 35.34
C SER A 466 16.97 21.03 34.57
N ILE A 467 17.27 19.72 34.65
CA ILE A 467 18.33 19.09 33.86
C ILE A 467 17.99 19.12 32.36
N CYS A 468 16.74 18.80 31.99
CA CYS A 468 16.30 18.84 30.60
C CYS A 468 16.43 20.23 29.96
N LEU A 469 16.24 21.30 30.74
CA LEU A 469 16.24 22.67 30.23
C LEU A 469 17.59 23.40 30.37
N THR A 470 18.40 23.07 31.39
CA THR A 470 19.66 23.79 31.70
C THR A 470 20.93 22.95 31.55
N GLY A 471 20.81 21.63 31.48
CA GLY A 471 21.94 20.70 31.49
C GLY A 471 22.70 20.62 32.81
N GLN A 472 22.44 21.50 33.78
CA GLN A 472 23.10 21.51 35.08
C GLN A 472 22.51 20.43 36.00
N SER A 473 23.38 19.60 36.58
CA SER A 473 23.03 18.69 37.68
C SER A 473 24.00 18.91 38.83
N ALA A 474 23.48 19.09 40.04
CA ALA A 474 24.28 19.15 41.27
C ALA A 474 24.73 17.75 41.77
N ILE A 475 24.30 16.67 41.12
CA ILE A 475 24.47 15.26 41.54
C ILE A 475 24.90 14.41 40.33
N GLU A 476 25.57 13.28 40.58
CA GLU A 476 25.86 12.24 39.57
C GLU A 476 24.57 11.74 38.86
N LEU A 477 24.73 11.26 37.63
CA LEU A 477 23.63 10.79 36.77
C LEU A 477 23.19 9.36 37.17
N ASP A 478 22.60 9.22 38.35
CA ASP A 478 22.40 7.90 38.97
C ASP A 478 21.10 7.20 38.52
N SER A 479 20.26 7.89 37.75
CA SER A 479 18.96 7.39 37.30
C SER A 479 18.80 7.50 35.78
N PRO A 480 18.29 6.45 35.10
CA PRO A 480 17.96 6.48 33.67
C PRO A 480 17.06 7.65 33.25
N SER A 481 16.19 8.14 34.13
CA SER A 481 15.37 9.32 33.85
C SER A 481 16.22 10.59 33.75
N LEU A 482 17.19 10.79 34.64
CA LEU A 482 18.08 11.96 34.60
C LEU A 482 19.02 11.89 33.39
N VAL A 483 19.46 10.68 33.02
CA VAL A 483 20.22 10.43 31.79
C VAL A 483 19.42 10.84 30.55
N LEU A 484 18.16 10.42 30.45
CA LEU A 484 17.27 10.84 29.37
C LEU A 484 17.12 12.37 29.34
N GLY A 485 16.84 13.00 30.48
CA GLY A 485 16.71 14.46 30.58
C GLY A 485 17.95 15.20 30.08
N ARG A 486 19.16 14.77 30.50
CA ARG A 486 20.41 15.39 30.05
C ARG A 486 20.68 15.15 28.56
N SER A 487 20.29 13.98 28.05
CA SER A 487 20.42 13.67 26.62
C SER A 487 19.52 14.59 25.79
N LEU A 488 18.27 14.79 26.20
CA LEU A 488 17.34 15.71 25.54
C LEU A 488 17.85 17.16 25.55
N TYR A 489 18.48 17.59 26.66
CA TYR A 489 19.16 18.89 26.72
C TYR A 489 20.25 19.02 25.65
N GLN A 490 21.14 18.03 25.54
CA GLN A 490 22.23 18.06 24.56
C GLN A 490 21.71 18.08 23.11
N LEU A 491 20.67 17.29 22.83
CA LEU A 491 20.01 17.29 21.51
C LEU A 491 19.37 18.65 21.19
N ALA A 492 18.70 19.28 22.16
CA ALA A 492 18.11 20.61 21.97
C ALA A 492 19.15 21.71 21.70
N HIS A 493 20.40 21.52 22.11
CA HIS A 493 21.52 22.44 21.88
C HIS A 493 22.44 22.02 20.73
N ALA A 494 21.98 21.10 19.86
CA ALA A 494 22.74 20.60 18.72
C ALA A 494 24.11 19.99 19.09
N ASN A 495 24.21 19.31 20.23
CA ASN A 495 25.39 18.57 20.69
C ASN A 495 25.15 17.04 20.64
N PRO A 496 24.97 16.44 19.45
CA PRO A 496 24.55 15.05 19.31
C PRO A 496 25.63 14.04 19.72
N GLU A 497 26.92 14.41 19.69
CA GLU A 497 28.04 13.57 20.16
C GLU A 497 27.91 13.27 21.65
N SER A 498 27.79 14.32 22.48
CA SER A 498 27.61 14.16 23.93
C SER A 498 26.31 13.40 24.26
N ALA A 499 25.24 13.59 23.48
CA ALA A 499 24.02 12.81 23.64
C ALA A 499 24.26 11.31 23.36
N CYS A 500 25.03 10.97 22.33
CA CYS A 500 25.43 9.59 22.05
C CYS A 500 26.21 8.97 23.21
N GLU A 501 27.21 9.67 23.74
CA GLU A 501 28.03 9.20 24.86
C GLU A 501 27.20 8.95 26.12
N ILE A 502 26.31 9.89 26.46
CA ILE A 502 25.43 9.79 27.61
C ILE A 502 24.46 8.60 27.48
N LEU A 503 23.87 8.42 26.29
CA LEU A 503 22.91 7.33 26.04
C LEU A 503 23.59 5.96 25.87
N ALA A 504 24.86 5.91 25.49
CA ALA A 504 25.61 4.65 25.37
C ALA A 504 25.75 3.92 26.72
N GLY A 505 25.76 4.67 27.84
CA GLY A 505 25.83 4.12 29.20
C GLY A 505 24.54 3.47 29.72
N VAL A 506 23.44 3.49 28.96
CA VAL A 506 22.14 2.93 29.36
C VAL A 506 21.75 1.79 28.44
N GLU A 507 22.06 0.55 28.83
CA GLU A 507 21.74 -0.64 28.04
C GLU A 507 20.26 -1.01 28.09
N ASP A 508 19.63 -1.01 29.28
CA ASP A 508 18.21 -1.34 29.45
C ASP A 508 17.47 -0.28 30.30
N PRO A 509 16.92 0.78 29.66
CA PRO A 509 16.14 1.77 30.38
C PRO A 509 14.82 1.16 30.91
N PRO A 510 14.26 1.71 32.02
CA PRO A 510 12.95 1.31 32.51
C PRO A 510 11.90 1.37 31.41
N LEU A 511 11.04 0.35 31.35
CA LEU A 511 10.11 0.15 30.25
C LEU A 511 9.27 1.40 29.92
N ALA A 512 8.85 2.14 30.94
CA ALA A 512 8.06 3.36 30.77
C ALA A 512 8.75 4.43 29.91
N ILE A 513 10.09 4.53 29.97
CA ILE A 513 10.86 5.53 29.23
C ILE A 513 11.69 4.94 28.09
N ARG A 514 11.66 3.61 27.88
CA ARG A 514 12.46 2.92 26.86
C ARG A 514 12.25 3.50 25.47
N ALA A 515 11.00 3.67 25.05
CA ALA A 515 10.67 4.23 23.74
C ALA A 515 11.32 5.62 23.53
N LEU A 516 11.23 6.50 24.54
CA LEU A 516 11.87 7.82 24.47
C LEU A 516 13.40 7.74 24.44
N CYS A 517 14.01 6.85 25.22
CA CYS A 517 15.46 6.65 25.19
C CYS A 517 15.94 6.17 23.82
N GLN A 518 15.22 5.22 23.19
CA GLN A 518 15.60 4.71 21.88
C GLN A 518 15.37 5.74 20.77
N LEU A 519 14.29 6.53 20.83
CA LEU A 519 14.08 7.65 19.92
C LEU A 519 15.14 8.75 20.09
N ALA A 520 15.54 9.06 21.33
CA ALA A 520 16.64 9.99 21.60
C ALA A 520 17.98 9.45 21.08
N ARG A 521 18.22 8.13 21.20
CA ARG A 521 19.41 7.47 20.65
C ARG A 521 19.43 7.52 19.13
N LEU A 522 18.29 7.25 18.48
CA LEU A 522 18.15 7.37 17.04
C LEU A 522 18.38 8.81 16.56
N HIS A 523 17.79 9.80 17.24
CA HIS A 523 18.04 11.22 16.97
C HIS A 523 19.54 11.53 17.08
N ALA A 524 20.18 11.17 18.20
CA ALA A 524 21.60 11.45 18.43
C ALA A 524 22.50 10.83 17.34
N LEU A 525 22.27 9.55 17.02
CA LEU A 525 23.05 8.84 15.99
C LEU A 525 22.85 9.45 14.59
N HIS A 526 21.62 9.85 14.25
CA HIS A 526 21.33 10.49 12.97
C HIS A 526 21.99 11.86 12.88
N ALA A 527 21.77 12.73 13.87
CA ALA A 527 22.31 14.09 13.89
C ALA A 527 23.85 14.12 13.98
N PHE A 528 24.48 13.15 14.66
CA PHE A 528 25.94 13.01 14.69
C PHE A 528 26.52 12.44 13.37
N GLY A 529 25.69 11.80 12.53
CA GLY A 529 26.12 11.16 11.29
C GLY A 529 26.69 9.75 11.48
N PHE A 530 26.39 9.06 12.60
CA PHE A 530 26.96 7.75 12.91
C PHE A 530 26.14 6.61 12.26
N ARG A 531 26.22 6.53 10.92
CA ARG A 531 25.33 5.72 10.08
C ARG A 531 25.33 4.22 10.40
N HIS A 532 26.49 3.61 10.67
CA HIS A 532 26.60 2.19 10.99
C HIS A 532 25.80 1.81 12.24
N LYS A 533 26.00 2.55 13.34
CA LYS A 533 25.30 2.32 14.61
C LYS A 533 23.80 2.64 14.49
N LYS A 534 23.41 3.60 13.64
CA LYS A 534 22.02 3.87 13.29
C LYS A 534 21.36 2.68 12.59
N ILE A 535 22.03 2.04 11.64
CA ILE A 535 21.54 0.83 10.95
C ILE A 535 21.37 -0.34 11.94
N GLU A 536 22.35 -0.55 12.82
CA GLU A 536 22.29 -1.59 13.88
C GLU A 536 21.12 -1.36 14.84
N LEU A 537 20.88 -0.10 15.25
CA LEU A 537 19.77 0.23 16.13
C LEU A 537 18.41 -0.07 15.48
N ILE A 538 18.22 0.30 14.21
CA ILE A 538 16.96 0.06 13.48
C ILE A 538 16.69 -1.44 13.34
N ALA A 539 17.70 -2.23 12.96
CA ALA A 539 17.55 -3.67 12.81
C ALA A 539 17.22 -4.35 14.15
N SER A 540 18.00 -4.04 15.19
CA SER A 540 17.84 -4.69 16.50
C SER A 540 16.52 -4.34 17.20
N GLU A 541 16.06 -3.08 17.15
CA GLU A 541 14.79 -2.71 17.77
C GLU A 541 13.59 -3.34 17.05
N SER A 542 13.67 -3.55 15.73
CA SER A 542 12.59 -4.20 14.96
C SER A 542 12.24 -5.60 15.43
N VAL A 543 13.20 -6.32 16.03
CA VAL A 543 13.02 -7.68 16.53
C VAL A 543 12.92 -7.75 18.06
N LYS A 544 13.46 -6.76 18.78
CA LYS A 544 13.42 -6.73 20.26
C LYS A 544 12.10 -6.19 20.80
N ASN A 545 11.57 -5.12 20.21
CA ASN A 545 10.34 -4.49 20.68
C ASN A 545 9.58 -3.81 19.54
N LEU A 546 8.59 -4.52 19.00
CA LEU A 546 7.83 -4.06 17.84
C LEU A 546 7.09 -2.73 18.10
N SER A 547 6.56 -2.50 19.31
CA SER A 547 5.87 -1.24 19.62
C SER A 547 6.81 -0.04 19.65
N CYS A 548 8.02 -0.20 20.21
CA CYS A 548 9.06 0.82 20.16
C CYS A 548 9.50 1.09 18.71
N PHE A 549 9.71 0.02 17.94
CA PHE A 549 10.10 0.10 16.53
C PHE A 549 9.03 0.75 15.64
N ASN A 550 7.74 0.54 15.92
CA ASN A 550 6.65 1.19 15.18
C ASN A 550 6.69 2.73 15.29
N LEU A 551 7.43 3.29 16.24
CA LEU A 551 7.66 4.73 16.39
C LEU A 551 8.84 5.25 15.55
N PHE A 552 9.64 4.37 14.95
CA PHE A 552 10.85 4.77 14.23
C PHE A 552 10.52 5.26 12.81
N PRO A 553 11.01 6.45 12.40
CA PRO A 553 10.92 6.91 11.02
C PRO A 553 11.97 6.22 10.14
N VAL A 554 11.78 4.94 9.83
CA VAL A 554 12.78 4.09 9.16
C VAL A 554 13.25 4.66 7.82
N ALA A 555 12.31 5.11 6.97
CA ALA A 555 12.63 5.61 5.63
C ALA A 555 13.49 6.88 5.68
N GLU A 556 13.07 7.90 6.43
CA GLU A 556 13.83 9.14 6.62
C GLU A 556 15.16 8.88 7.35
N SER A 557 15.19 7.92 8.28
CA SER A 557 16.42 7.59 9.02
C SER A 557 17.49 6.93 8.16
N LEU A 558 17.12 6.22 7.09
CA LEU A 558 18.05 5.49 6.22
C LEU A 558 18.30 6.19 4.88
N ARG A 559 17.57 7.26 4.55
CA ARG A 559 17.67 7.98 3.27
C ARG A 559 19.08 8.52 2.99
N ASP A 560 19.80 8.95 4.01
CA ASP A 560 21.16 9.49 3.89
C ASP A 560 22.26 8.40 3.85
N CYS A 561 21.91 7.13 4.03
CA CYS A 561 22.87 6.02 4.03
C CYS A 561 23.22 5.58 2.60
N ALA A 562 24.52 5.47 2.32
CA ALA A 562 25.04 4.89 1.08
C ALA A 562 25.33 3.40 1.26
N TRP A 563 25.54 2.68 0.15
CA TRP A 563 25.89 1.26 0.18
C TRP A 563 27.12 0.95 1.06
N GLU A 564 28.14 1.81 1.07
CA GLU A 564 29.34 1.60 1.88
C GLU A 564 29.03 1.63 3.39
N ASP A 565 28.02 2.39 3.82
CA ASP A 565 27.56 2.43 5.20
C ASP A 565 26.91 1.10 5.62
N PHE A 566 26.12 0.47 4.74
CA PHE A 566 25.52 -0.85 5.01
C PHE A 566 26.57 -1.96 5.06
N LYS A 567 27.61 -1.87 4.23
CA LYS A 567 28.66 -2.89 4.12
C LYS A 567 29.56 -2.97 5.36
N SER A 568 29.79 -1.84 6.00
CA SER A 568 30.72 -1.68 7.12
C SER A 568 30.06 -1.81 8.50
N VAL A 569 28.75 -2.12 8.54
CA VAL A 569 28.06 -2.59 9.75
C VAL A 569 28.74 -3.85 10.30
N GLU A 570 28.96 -3.87 11.63
CA GLU A 570 29.64 -4.96 12.33
C GLU A 570 28.72 -6.17 12.46
N SER A 571 27.46 -5.94 12.87
CA SER A 571 26.44 -7.01 12.91
C SER A 571 26.12 -7.51 11.49
N PRO A 572 26.35 -8.81 11.19
CA PRO A 572 26.22 -9.34 9.83
C PRO A 572 24.78 -9.34 9.33
N LEU A 573 23.77 -9.43 10.22
CA LEU A 573 22.35 -9.48 9.85
C LEU A 573 21.67 -8.10 9.86
N ALA A 574 22.25 -7.11 10.54
CA ALA A 574 21.61 -5.81 10.68
C ALA A 574 21.37 -5.09 9.34
N ALA A 575 22.37 -5.08 8.45
CA ALA A 575 22.26 -4.43 7.15
C ALA A 575 21.12 -5.01 6.26
N PRO A 576 21.04 -6.33 6.00
CA PRO A 576 19.93 -6.88 5.22
C PRO A 576 18.57 -6.73 5.91
N ILE A 577 18.50 -6.80 7.24
CA ILE A 577 17.24 -6.55 7.98
C ILE A 577 16.78 -5.10 7.79
N ALA A 578 17.67 -4.12 7.97
CA ALA A 578 17.36 -2.71 7.77
C ALA A 578 16.95 -2.38 6.33
N LEU A 579 17.63 -2.97 5.33
CA LEU A 579 17.28 -2.81 3.92
C LEU A 579 15.94 -3.48 3.57
N HIS A 580 15.60 -4.61 4.17
CA HIS A 580 14.28 -5.22 4.03
C HIS A 580 13.19 -4.33 4.63
N LEU A 581 13.42 -3.78 5.82
CA LEU A 581 12.50 -2.84 6.46
C LEU A 581 12.31 -1.55 5.64
N LEU A 582 13.35 -1.09 4.95
CA LEU A 582 13.26 0.04 4.04
C LEU A 582 12.47 -0.34 2.78
N TRP A 583 12.84 -1.45 2.13
CA TRP A 583 12.20 -1.93 0.91
C TRP A 583 10.72 -2.26 1.12
N SER A 584 10.34 -2.85 2.26
CA SER A 584 8.94 -3.14 2.58
C SER A 584 8.08 -1.89 2.75
N ARG A 585 8.68 -0.70 2.82
CA ARG A 585 7.99 0.60 2.94
C ARG A 585 8.06 1.43 1.66
N THR A 586 9.11 1.28 0.86
CA THR A 586 9.35 2.10 -0.34
C THR A 586 9.16 1.36 -1.65
N GLU A 587 9.32 0.03 -1.64
CA GLU A 587 9.33 -0.85 -2.83
C GLU A 587 10.31 -0.42 -3.94
N GLU A 588 11.30 0.43 -3.63
CA GLU A 588 12.26 0.95 -4.60
C GLU A 588 13.16 -0.17 -5.17
N SER A 589 13.32 -0.20 -6.49
CA SER A 589 14.12 -1.20 -7.21
C SER A 589 15.61 -1.14 -6.83
N GLN A 590 16.12 0.05 -6.49
CA GLN A 590 17.48 0.26 -6.00
C GLN A 590 17.67 -0.40 -4.62
N THR A 591 16.74 -0.19 -3.69
CA THR A 591 16.77 -0.80 -2.35
C THR A 591 16.66 -2.32 -2.45
N ALA A 592 15.78 -2.85 -3.30
CA ALA A 592 15.70 -4.29 -3.57
C ALA A 592 17.04 -4.86 -4.07
N SER A 593 17.74 -4.11 -4.93
CA SER A 593 19.07 -4.48 -5.42
C SER A 593 20.11 -4.49 -4.29
N GLN A 594 20.17 -3.44 -3.47
CA GLN A 594 21.06 -3.37 -2.31
C GLN A 594 20.76 -4.47 -1.28
N LEU A 595 19.48 -4.76 -1.04
CA LEU A 595 19.03 -5.85 -0.17
C LEU A 595 19.60 -7.20 -0.65
N ARG A 596 19.47 -7.52 -1.94
CA ARG A 596 20.06 -8.74 -2.53
C ARG A 596 21.57 -8.80 -2.31
N PHE A 597 22.29 -7.70 -2.51
CA PHE A 597 23.73 -7.63 -2.25
C PHE A 597 24.07 -7.81 -0.77
N ALA A 598 23.33 -7.17 0.13
CA ALA A 598 23.53 -7.26 1.58
C ALA A 598 23.27 -8.68 2.10
N THR A 599 22.20 -9.33 1.64
CA THR A 599 21.89 -10.73 1.95
C THR A 599 23.04 -11.64 1.52
N GLY A 600 23.55 -11.48 0.29
CA GLY A 600 24.70 -12.26 -0.19
C GLY A 600 26.02 -11.93 0.53
N LEU A 601 26.20 -10.72 1.06
CA LEU A 601 27.37 -10.33 1.85
C LEU A 601 27.30 -10.90 3.27
N ALA A 602 26.12 -10.88 3.91
CA ALA A 602 25.89 -11.42 5.25
C ALA A 602 26.22 -12.91 5.31
N LEU A 603 25.71 -13.69 4.35
CA LEU A 603 26.00 -15.12 4.24
C LEU A 603 27.51 -15.39 4.07
N ARG A 604 28.19 -14.58 3.24
CA ARG A 604 29.64 -14.66 3.05
C ARG A 604 30.44 -14.33 4.31
N LYS A 605 30.07 -13.27 5.05
CA LYS A 605 30.69 -12.91 6.34
C LYS A 605 30.54 -14.04 7.37
N LEU A 606 29.41 -14.73 7.36
CA LEU A 606 29.09 -15.86 8.25
C LEU A 606 29.63 -17.22 7.75
N GLY A 607 30.26 -17.25 6.57
CA GLY A 607 30.88 -18.46 6.01
C GLY A 607 29.89 -19.53 5.55
N VAL A 608 28.63 -19.16 5.28
CA VAL A 608 27.58 -20.07 4.81
C VAL A 608 27.21 -19.79 3.35
N ASN A 609 26.83 -20.84 2.63
CA ASN A 609 26.42 -20.74 1.21
C ASN A 609 24.90 -20.80 1.02
N ARG A 610 24.16 -21.07 2.10
CA ARG A 610 22.70 -21.25 2.12
C ARG A 610 22.13 -20.63 3.40
N PRO A 611 21.07 -19.83 3.33
CA PRO A 611 20.42 -19.30 4.52
C PRO A 611 20.04 -20.35 5.55
N SER A 612 19.53 -21.53 5.13
CA SER A 612 19.12 -22.58 6.08
C SER A 612 20.27 -23.11 6.95
N ALA A 613 21.52 -22.98 6.49
CA ALA A 613 22.72 -23.39 7.23
C ALA A 613 23.14 -22.40 8.32
N LEU A 614 22.43 -21.27 8.47
CA LEU A 614 22.69 -20.31 9.55
C LEU A 614 22.35 -20.88 10.93
N LEU A 615 21.52 -21.93 11.02
CA LEU A 615 21.23 -22.64 12.27
C LEU A 615 22.52 -23.18 12.94
N ASP A 616 23.48 -23.64 12.14
CA ASP A 616 24.78 -24.16 12.61
C ASP A 616 25.68 -23.07 13.23
N ARG A 617 25.23 -21.81 13.19
CA ARG A 617 25.90 -20.61 13.70
C ARG A 617 24.96 -19.78 14.58
N ALA A 618 23.83 -20.33 15.02
CA ALA A 618 22.84 -19.62 15.83
C ALA A 618 23.46 -19.01 17.11
N ASP A 619 24.43 -19.70 17.73
CA ASP A 619 25.12 -19.23 18.94
C ASP A 619 25.90 -17.92 18.77
N LEU A 620 26.22 -17.54 17.54
CA LEU A 620 26.98 -16.32 17.21
C LEU A 620 26.08 -15.15 16.78
N LEU A 621 24.77 -15.35 16.77
CA LEU A 621 23.79 -14.42 16.22
C LEU A 621 22.74 -14.09 17.28
N ASP A 622 22.13 -12.91 17.17
CA ASP A 622 20.90 -12.64 17.94
C ASP A 622 19.78 -13.55 17.41
N ASP A 623 19.22 -14.36 18.29
CA ASP A 623 18.21 -15.38 17.98
C ASP A 623 16.95 -14.77 17.35
N ARG A 624 16.60 -13.52 17.67
CA ARG A 624 15.44 -12.84 17.06
C ARG A 624 15.79 -12.25 15.69
N GLU A 625 16.97 -11.66 15.53
CA GLU A 625 17.46 -11.20 14.22
C GLU A 625 17.58 -12.35 13.22
N LEU A 626 18.07 -13.51 13.66
CA LEU A 626 18.20 -14.70 12.83
C LEU A 626 16.83 -15.18 12.31
N VAL A 627 15.83 -15.29 13.20
CA VAL A 627 14.47 -15.67 12.82
C VAL A 627 13.88 -14.68 11.81
N TYR A 628 14.03 -13.38 12.07
CA TYR A 628 13.50 -12.35 11.17
C TYR A 628 14.16 -12.42 9.79
N PHE A 629 15.49 -12.53 9.74
CA PHE A 629 16.24 -12.61 8.49
C PHE A 629 15.81 -13.82 7.66
N LEU A 630 15.72 -15.01 8.27
CA LEU A 630 15.28 -16.22 7.59
C LEU A 630 13.83 -16.11 7.10
N LYS A 631 12.92 -15.64 7.95
CA LYS A 631 11.49 -15.59 7.65
C LYS A 631 11.15 -14.53 6.61
N HIS A 632 11.68 -13.32 6.74
CA HIS A 632 11.23 -12.17 5.96
C HIS A 632 12.21 -11.73 4.87
N VAL A 633 13.52 -11.87 5.08
CA VAL A 633 14.53 -11.43 4.09
C VAL A 633 14.81 -12.52 3.06
N CYS A 634 14.93 -13.78 3.49
CA CYS A 634 15.25 -14.91 2.62
C CYS A 634 14.01 -15.44 1.86
N VAL A 635 13.32 -14.57 1.13
CA VAL A 635 12.19 -14.88 0.25
C VAL A 635 12.65 -15.08 -1.20
N PRO A 636 11.88 -15.79 -2.06
CA PRO A 636 12.32 -16.13 -3.40
C PRO A 636 12.78 -14.94 -4.25
N GLU A 637 12.06 -13.82 -4.20
CA GLU A 637 12.31 -12.59 -4.98
C GLU A 637 13.67 -11.94 -4.66
N ILE A 638 14.18 -12.20 -3.45
CA ILE A 638 15.48 -11.71 -2.98
C ILE A 638 16.58 -12.74 -3.25
N LEU A 639 16.30 -14.03 -3.03
CA LEU A 639 17.29 -15.09 -3.18
C LEU A 639 17.69 -15.36 -4.63
N ASP A 640 16.78 -15.20 -5.60
CA ASP A 640 17.00 -15.54 -7.03
C ASP A 640 18.19 -14.78 -7.66
N VAL A 641 18.47 -13.57 -7.17
CA VAL A 641 19.51 -12.68 -7.73
C VAL A 641 20.86 -12.81 -7.01
N THR A 642 20.93 -13.52 -5.87
CA THR A 642 22.16 -13.65 -5.08
C THR A 642 23.26 -14.49 -5.74
N ARG A 643 22.97 -15.11 -6.90
CA ARG A 643 23.83 -16.08 -7.63
C ARG A 643 24.24 -17.31 -6.80
N LEU A 644 23.61 -17.53 -5.64
CA LEU A 644 23.78 -18.73 -4.81
C LEU A 644 23.00 -19.93 -5.38
N PHE A 645 21.94 -19.65 -6.12
CA PHE A 645 21.03 -20.62 -6.73
C PHE A 645 21.07 -20.48 -8.25
N SER A 646 20.85 -21.59 -8.94
CA SER A 646 21.01 -21.71 -10.40
C SER A 646 19.69 -21.84 -11.13
N SER A 647 18.59 -21.94 -10.39
CA SER A 647 17.23 -21.93 -10.92
C SER A 647 16.24 -21.49 -9.84
N SER A 648 15.11 -20.94 -10.26
CA SER A 648 14.01 -20.55 -9.37
C SER A 648 13.45 -21.74 -8.57
N LYS A 649 13.58 -22.98 -9.10
CA LYS A 649 13.29 -24.23 -8.38
C LYS A 649 14.15 -24.37 -7.12
N GLU A 650 15.45 -24.10 -7.22
CA GLU A 650 16.37 -24.22 -6.07
C GLU A 650 16.18 -23.13 -5.03
N VAL A 651 15.68 -21.98 -5.46
CA VAL A 651 15.29 -20.89 -4.57
C VAL A 651 14.07 -21.32 -3.73
N LEU A 652 13.06 -21.93 -4.36
CA LEU A 652 11.89 -22.47 -3.68
C LEU A 652 12.23 -23.66 -2.76
N GLU A 653 13.15 -24.54 -3.19
CA GLU A 653 13.68 -25.59 -2.33
C GLU A 653 14.41 -25.03 -1.10
N GLU A 654 15.22 -23.99 -1.28
CA GLU A 654 15.86 -23.30 -0.15
C GLU A 654 14.82 -22.67 0.76
N ARG A 655 13.78 -22.02 0.22
CA ARG A 655 12.69 -21.43 1.00
C ARG A 655 11.96 -22.48 1.85
N ARG A 656 11.68 -23.65 1.28
CA ARG A 656 11.16 -24.80 2.04
C ARG A 656 12.10 -25.20 3.17
N ASN A 657 13.40 -25.34 2.89
CA ASN A 657 14.38 -25.75 3.89
C ASN A 657 14.54 -24.70 5.00
N ILE A 658 14.41 -23.41 4.69
CA ILE A 658 14.38 -22.33 5.68
C ILE A 658 13.19 -22.49 6.63
N PHE A 659 11.99 -22.77 6.12
CA PHE A 659 10.82 -22.99 6.98
C PHE A 659 10.95 -24.24 7.85
N LEU A 660 11.54 -25.32 7.33
CA LEU A 660 11.88 -26.49 8.14
C LEU A 660 12.88 -26.13 9.25
N ALA A 661 13.93 -25.37 8.93
CA ALA A 661 14.90 -24.91 9.92
C ALA A 661 14.26 -23.96 10.97
N LEU A 662 13.30 -23.13 10.58
CA LEU A 662 12.52 -22.28 11.50
C LEU A 662 11.59 -23.10 12.39
N SER A 663 11.00 -24.18 11.87
CA SER A 663 10.22 -25.14 12.66
C SER A 663 11.05 -25.78 13.77
N ASP A 664 12.31 -26.10 13.49
CA ASP A 664 13.24 -26.65 14.49
C ASP A 664 13.64 -25.58 15.53
N LEU A 665 13.81 -24.33 15.11
CA LEU A 665 14.23 -23.21 15.96
C LEU A 665 13.10 -22.63 16.84
N ARG A 666 11.84 -22.79 16.41
CA ARG A 666 10.62 -22.25 17.05
C ARG A 666 9.53 -23.33 17.08
N PRO A 667 9.62 -24.33 17.97
CA PRO A 667 8.66 -25.42 18.06
C PRO A 667 7.21 -24.96 18.27
N GLU A 668 7.01 -23.80 18.89
CA GLU A 668 5.70 -23.19 19.14
C GLU A 668 4.97 -22.73 17.87
N SER A 669 5.67 -22.57 16.73
CA SER A 669 5.10 -22.20 15.43
C SER A 669 5.43 -23.22 14.34
N ALA A 670 5.81 -24.44 14.74
CA ALA A 670 6.21 -25.51 13.82
C ALA A 670 5.09 -25.87 12.83
N ASP A 671 3.83 -25.91 13.26
CA ASP A 671 2.69 -26.24 12.41
C ASP A 671 2.52 -25.25 11.24
N ASP A 672 2.64 -23.94 11.50
CA ASP A 672 2.55 -22.91 10.47
C ASP A 672 3.71 -23.02 9.47
N TYR A 673 4.94 -23.20 9.95
CA TYR A 673 6.12 -23.31 9.10
C TYR A 673 6.14 -24.61 8.28
N THR A 674 5.65 -25.71 8.84
CA THR A 674 5.53 -26.98 8.12
C THR A 674 4.43 -26.93 7.06
N ALA A 675 3.31 -26.25 7.32
CA ALA A 675 2.26 -26.01 6.32
C ALA A 675 2.80 -25.20 5.11
N GLU A 676 3.54 -24.13 5.37
CA GLU A 676 4.21 -23.33 4.32
C GLU A 676 5.22 -24.15 3.52
N ALA A 677 6.02 -24.98 4.19
CA ALA A 677 6.96 -25.90 3.52
C ALA A 677 6.23 -26.93 2.63
N MET A 678 5.07 -27.43 3.05
CA MET A 678 4.23 -28.34 2.26
C MET A 678 3.62 -27.64 1.04
N LEU A 679 3.13 -26.40 1.19
CA LEU A 679 2.56 -25.62 0.08
C LEU A 679 3.61 -25.34 -1.01
N ILE A 680 4.82 -24.93 -0.63
CA ILE A 680 5.92 -24.72 -1.57
C ILE A 680 6.30 -26.03 -2.29
N SER A 681 6.24 -27.15 -1.56
CA SER A 681 6.49 -28.47 -2.14
C SER A 681 5.41 -28.89 -3.14
N HIS A 682 4.15 -28.52 -2.91
CA HIS A 682 3.04 -28.74 -3.83
C HIS A 682 3.16 -27.88 -5.10
N ASN A 683 3.46 -26.58 -4.97
CA ASN A 683 3.59 -25.67 -6.10
C ASN A 683 4.77 -26.05 -7.03
N LEU A 684 5.88 -26.53 -6.46
CA LEU A 684 7.00 -27.08 -7.23
C LEU A 684 6.62 -28.33 -8.06
N MET A 685 5.53 -29.02 -7.72
CA MET A 685 5.04 -30.25 -8.35
C MET A 685 4.03 -29.98 -9.47
N VAL A 686 3.29 -28.86 -9.41
CA VAL A 686 2.26 -28.45 -10.40
C VAL A 686 2.87 -27.93 -11.71
N ASP A 687 4.02 -27.25 -11.64
CA ASP A 687 4.70 -26.60 -12.77
C ASP A 687 5.26 -27.58 -13.83
N GLU A 688 5.23 -28.86 -13.51
CA GLU A 688 5.79 -29.95 -14.31
C GLU A 688 4.66 -30.58 -15.22
N GLY A 689 3.38 -30.17 -15.02
CA GLY A 689 2.12 -30.41 -15.78
C GLY A 689 2.04 -29.95 -17.26
N ARG A 690 3.19 -29.69 -17.89
CA ARG A 690 3.33 -28.74 -19.00
C ARG A 690 2.90 -29.17 -20.43
N TRP A 691 2.05 -30.19 -20.61
CA TRP A 691 1.32 -30.40 -21.88
C TRP A 691 -0.21 -30.52 -21.71
N ILE A 692 -0.73 -30.00 -20.60
CA ILE A 692 -1.98 -29.20 -20.60
C ILE A 692 -1.64 -27.73 -20.99
N VAL A 693 -0.35 -27.37 -20.93
CA VAL A 693 0.17 -26.00 -20.88
C VAL A 693 0.31 -25.27 -22.21
N ASP A 694 0.14 -25.94 -23.35
CA ASP A 694 -0.09 -25.19 -24.59
C ASP A 694 -1.46 -24.46 -24.58
N ARG A 695 -2.38 -24.79 -23.64
CA ARG A 695 -3.68 -24.11 -23.43
C ARG A 695 -3.71 -23.11 -22.25
N THR A 696 -2.61 -22.84 -21.54
CA THR A 696 -2.58 -21.98 -20.31
C THR A 696 -1.73 -20.70 -20.43
N ARG A 697 -1.59 -20.11 -21.63
CA ARG A 697 -0.78 -18.88 -21.82
C ARG A 697 -1.39 -17.63 -21.20
N ILE A 698 -2.67 -17.67 -20.86
CA ILE A 698 -3.40 -16.65 -20.12
C ILE A 698 -3.61 -17.14 -18.69
N HIS A 699 -2.92 -16.50 -17.75
CA HIS A 699 -3.04 -16.73 -16.32
C HIS A 699 -2.66 -15.45 -15.56
N VAL A 700 -3.01 -15.44 -14.27
CA VAL A 700 -2.62 -14.47 -13.25
C VAL A 700 -2.02 -15.29 -12.11
N GLU A 701 -1.07 -14.72 -11.36
CA GLU A 701 -0.54 -15.42 -10.17
C GLU A 701 -1.51 -15.23 -9.00
N ASP A 702 -2.41 -16.18 -8.83
CA ASP A 702 -3.51 -16.14 -7.86
C ASP A 702 -3.01 -15.89 -6.43
N GLU A 703 -1.92 -16.56 -6.01
CA GLU A 703 -1.40 -16.41 -4.64
C GLU A 703 -0.80 -15.02 -4.41
N ALA A 704 -0.12 -14.45 -5.41
CA ALA A 704 0.43 -13.10 -5.31
C ALA A 704 -0.68 -12.05 -5.29
N PHE A 705 -1.71 -12.22 -6.13
CA PHE A 705 -2.90 -11.38 -6.12
C PHE A 705 -3.61 -11.43 -4.77
N VAL A 706 -3.87 -12.63 -4.22
CA VAL A 706 -4.56 -12.79 -2.94
C VAL A 706 -3.75 -12.19 -1.80
N ARG A 707 -2.42 -12.41 -1.75
CA ARG A 707 -1.56 -11.77 -0.73
C ARG A 707 -1.61 -10.25 -0.82
N TRP A 708 -1.55 -9.71 -2.03
CA TRP A 708 -1.65 -8.26 -2.26
C TRP A 708 -3.03 -7.72 -1.84
N ALA A 709 -4.11 -8.35 -2.30
CA ALA A 709 -5.48 -7.90 -2.04
C ALA A 709 -5.84 -7.99 -0.55
N SER A 710 -5.49 -9.11 0.10
CA SER A 710 -5.67 -9.29 1.54
C SER A 710 -4.82 -8.34 2.39
N ARG A 711 -3.80 -7.68 1.82
CA ARG A 711 -3.00 -6.66 2.51
C ARG A 711 -3.54 -5.26 2.25
N GLU A 712 -3.76 -4.91 0.99
CA GLU A 712 -4.09 -3.54 0.56
C GLU A 712 -5.57 -3.19 0.69
N LEU A 713 -6.46 -4.18 0.54
CA LEU A 713 -7.91 -3.98 0.50
C LEU A 713 -8.61 -4.50 1.76
N GLN A 714 -7.88 -5.05 2.72
CA GLN A 714 -8.46 -5.57 3.98
C GLN A 714 -9.26 -4.53 4.74
N GLU A 715 -8.69 -3.35 4.94
CA GLU A 715 -9.36 -2.28 5.68
C GLU A 715 -10.67 -1.86 5.00
N ASP A 716 -10.72 -1.83 3.67
CA ASP A 716 -11.94 -1.48 2.92
C ASP A 716 -12.97 -2.60 2.94
N TYR A 717 -12.52 -3.85 2.88
CA TYR A 717 -13.39 -5.03 3.01
C TYR A 717 -14.03 -5.13 4.40
N GLU A 718 -13.23 -4.97 5.45
CA GLU A 718 -13.74 -4.96 6.83
C GLU A 718 -14.68 -3.77 7.07
N ARG A 719 -14.36 -2.60 6.51
CA ARG A 719 -15.25 -1.43 6.53
C ARG A 719 -16.58 -1.70 5.82
N TYR A 720 -16.58 -2.35 4.66
CA TYR A 720 -17.82 -2.78 4.00
C TYR A 720 -18.68 -3.64 4.93
N ARG A 721 -18.07 -4.64 5.58
CA ARG A 721 -18.77 -5.55 6.50
C ARG A 721 -19.37 -4.82 7.71
N ASP A 722 -18.68 -3.81 8.24
CA ASP A 722 -19.18 -3.00 9.35
C ASP A 722 -20.34 -2.08 8.93
N LEU A 723 -20.34 -1.60 7.67
CA LEU A 723 -21.36 -0.70 7.13
C LEU A 723 -22.62 -1.43 6.61
N GLU A 724 -22.49 -2.66 6.11
CA GLU A 724 -23.61 -3.46 5.57
C GLU A 724 -24.84 -3.55 6.49
N PRO A 725 -24.70 -3.80 7.81
CA PRO A 725 -25.87 -3.85 8.70
C PRO A 725 -26.45 -2.47 9.06
N VAL A 726 -25.79 -1.37 8.70
CA VAL A 726 -26.18 0.00 9.09
C VAL A 726 -27.18 0.57 8.10
N SER A 727 -28.47 0.54 8.43
CA SER A 727 -29.52 1.17 7.62
C SER A 727 -29.65 2.67 7.94
N VAL A 728 -29.46 3.54 6.95
CA VAL A 728 -29.68 4.98 7.08
C VAL A 728 -30.83 5.41 6.15
N ASP A 729 -31.97 5.80 6.70
CA ASP A 729 -33.20 6.17 5.95
C ASP A 729 -33.08 7.48 5.13
N ALA A 730 -31.91 8.13 5.08
CA ALA A 730 -31.73 9.41 4.41
C ALA A 730 -31.22 9.23 2.97
N PRO A 731 -31.80 9.89 1.96
CA PRO A 731 -31.29 9.83 0.59
C PRO A 731 -29.90 10.47 0.51
N GLN A 732 -28.88 9.67 0.21
CA GLN A 732 -27.50 10.10 0.05
C GLN A 732 -27.07 9.92 -1.42
N THR A 733 -26.32 10.89 -1.95
CA THR A 733 -25.62 10.77 -3.24
C THR A 733 -24.14 10.51 -2.98
N PHE A 734 -23.58 9.46 -3.58
CA PHE A 734 -22.17 9.07 -3.46
C PHE A 734 -21.42 9.17 -4.80
N ASP A 735 -21.96 9.94 -5.75
CA ASP A 735 -21.38 10.10 -7.09
C ASP A 735 -19.91 10.57 -7.06
N ASP A 736 -19.51 11.33 -6.04
CA ASP A 736 -18.12 11.79 -5.88
C ASP A 736 -17.15 10.65 -5.49
N VAL A 737 -17.63 9.59 -4.82
CA VAL A 737 -16.82 8.39 -4.51
C VAL A 737 -16.53 7.57 -5.77
N LEU A 738 -17.53 7.46 -6.68
CA LEU A 738 -17.37 6.70 -7.92
C LEU A 738 -16.57 7.45 -9.01
N ARG A 739 -16.68 8.79 -9.06
CA ARG A 739 -15.93 9.63 -10.02
C ARG A 739 -14.41 9.45 -9.94
N GLU A 740 -13.88 8.99 -8.82
CA GLU A 740 -12.45 8.76 -8.60
C GLU A 740 -11.89 7.50 -9.26
N LEU A 741 -12.75 6.54 -9.60
CA LEU A 741 -12.33 5.28 -10.25
C LEU A 741 -12.31 5.42 -11.78
N ASP A 742 -13.03 6.40 -12.33
CA ASP A 742 -13.07 6.68 -13.76
C ASP A 742 -11.92 7.64 -14.14
N GLY A 743 -10.73 7.09 -14.35
CA GLY A 743 -9.70 7.77 -15.13
C GLY A 743 -10.22 8.08 -16.54
N ALA A 744 -10.34 9.38 -16.86
CA ALA A 744 -10.63 9.90 -18.20
C ALA A 744 -11.80 9.25 -18.98
N ALA A 745 -12.99 9.85 -18.83
CA ALA A 745 -13.97 10.06 -19.92
C ALA A 745 -14.59 8.87 -20.68
N LEU A 746 -14.50 7.62 -20.23
CA LEU A 746 -15.18 6.49 -20.90
C LEU A 746 -16.37 5.93 -20.09
N SER A 747 -17.57 6.21 -20.61
CA SER A 747 -18.92 5.75 -20.22
C SER A 747 -19.52 6.26 -18.90
N ARG A 748 -20.19 7.42 -18.96
CA ARG A 748 -21.01 8.04 -17.89
C ARG A 748 -22.32 7.33 -17.54
N HIS A 749 -22.52 6.07 -17.91
CA HIS A 749 -23.80 5.41 -17.73
C HIS A 749 -23.61 3.94 -17.36
N SER A 750 -23.56 3.62 -16.06
CA SER A 750 -24.28 2.40 -15.67
C SER A 750 -24.72 2.29 -14.21
N PHE A 751 -24.16 2.99 -13.21
CA PHE A 751 -24.63 2.77 -11.83
C PHE A 751 -24.25 3.86 -10.82
N SER A 752 -25.13 4.13 -9.86
CA SER A 752 -24.88 4.95 -8.66
C SER A 752 -25.18 4.06 -7.44
N PRO A 753 -24.35 4.05 -6.39
CA PRO A 753 -24.50 3.12 -5.28
C PRO A 753 -25.69 3.55 -4.42
N ASP A 754 -26.49 2.58 -3.95
CA ASP A 754 -27.70 2.87 -3.18
C ASP A 754 -27.37 3.39 -1.76
N ASN A 755 -26.23 2.97 -1.21
CA ASN A 755 -25.77 3.34 0.12
C ASN A 755 -24.22 3.40 0.21
N GLU A 756 -23.69 3.73 1.38
CA GLU A 756 -22.25 3.87 1.60
C GLU A 756 -21.51 2.53 1.52
N ALA A 757 -22.09 1.46 2.06
CA ALA A 757 -21.51 0.11 1.99
C ALA A 757 -21.32 -0.31 0.52
N ASP A 758 -22.34 -0.06 -0.31
CA ASP A 758 -22.30 -0.34 -1.73
C ASP A 758 -21.17 0.41 -2.43
N ALA A 759 -20.99 1.70 -2.12
CA ALA A 759 -19.89 2.49 -2.68
C ALA A 759 -18.51 1.92 -2.31
N VAL A 760 -18.33 1.45 -1.06
CA VAL A 760 -17.08 0.82 -0.60
C VAL A 760 -16.85 -0.50 -1.32
N LEU A 761 -17.87 -1.37 -1.41
CA LEU A 761 -17.77 -2.65 -2.10
C LEU A 761 -17.38 -2.47 -3.58
N MET A 762 -18.03 -1.51 -4.25
CA MET A 762 -17.75 -1.21 -5.65
C MET A 762 -16.29 -0.77 -5.85
N SER A 763 -15.78 0.06 -4.94
CA SER A 763 -14.37 0.48 -4.93
C SER A 763 -13.41 -0.69 -4.72
N VAL A 764 -13.69 -1.59 -3.77
CA VAL A 764 -12.87 -2.79 -3.52
C VAL A 764 -12.79 -3.66 -4.76
N ILE A 765 -13.94 -4.00 -5.36
CA ILE A 765 -14.00 -4.86 -6.55
C ILE A 765 -13.28 -4.21 -7.74
N ARG A 766 -13.43 -2.89 -7.92
CA ARG A 766 -12.80 -2.19 -9.04
C ARG A 766 -11.28 -2.13 -8.90
N ARG A 767 -10.77 -1.72 -7.74
CA ARG A 767 -9.32 -1.71 -7.44
C ARG A 767 -8.71 -3.10 -7.59
N ALA A 768 -9.40 -4.12 -7.07
CA ALA A 768 -8.98 -5.51 -7.24
C ALA A 768 -8.94 -5.92 -8.73
N GLY A 769 -9.96 -5.58 -9.51
CA GLY A 769 -10.00 -5.89 -10.93
C GLY A 769 -8.94 -5.14 -11.75
N ASP A 770 -8.66 -3.89 -11.43
CA ASP A 770 -7.59 -3.11 -12.10
C ASP A 770 -6.22 -3.77 -11.88
N GLU A 771 -5.89 -4.12 -10.63
CA GLU A 771 -4.61 -4.76 -10.30
C GLU A 771 -4.51 -6.20 -10.83
N PHE A 772 -5.63 -6.94 -10.83
CA PHE A 772 -5.73 -8.22 -11.51
C PHE A 772 -5.38 -8.11 -13.00
N LEU A 773 -5.75 -7.01 -13.65
CA LEU A 773 -5.48 -6.79 -15.08
C LEU A 773 -4.08 -6.24 -15.34
N THR A 774 -3.61 -5.23 -14.58
CA THR A 774 -2.46 -4.40 -14.97
C THR A 774 -1.23 -4.51 -14.06
N ASN A 775 -1.28 -5.24 -12.95
CA ASN A 775 -0.12 -5.32 -12.05
C ASN A 775 1.13 -5.89 -12.75
N ALA A 776 2.27 -5.24 -12.55
CA ALA A 776 3.52 -5.55 -13.24
C ALA A 776 4.19 -6.87 -12.78
N THR A 777 3.74 -7.46 -11.68
CA THR A 777 4.33 -8.68 -11.10
C THR A 777 3.44 -9.91 -11.24
N PHE A 778 2.13 -9.74 -11.06
CA PHE A 778 1.17 -10.85 -11.06
C PHE A 778 -0.01 -10.67 -12.02
N GLY A 779 -0.22 -9.47 -12.57
CA GLY A 779 -1.41 -9.14 -13.35
C GLY A 779 -1.43 -9.77 -14.74
N LEU A 780 -2.61 -9.77 -15.37
CA LEU A 780 -2.81 -10.39 -16.68
C LEU A 780 -1.91 -9.80 -17.77
N ASP A 781 -1.73 -8.47 -17.80
CA ASP A 781 -0.93 -7.80 -18.83
C ASP A 781 0.56 -8.19 -18.78
N PHE A 782 1.09 -8.47 -17.59
CA PHE A 782 2.46 -8.98 -17.41
C PHE A 782 2.64 -10.34 -18.10
N TYR A 783 1.71 -11.28 -17.90
CA TYR A 783 1.77 -12.59 -18.55
C TYR A 783 1.49 -12.52 -20.05
N LEU A 784 0.63 -11.61 -20.50
CA LEU A 784 0.45 -11.32 -21.92
C LEU A 784 1.75 -10.78 -22.56
N ALA A 785 2.48 -9.90 -21.86
CA ALA A 785 3.79 -9.44 -22.32
C ALA A 785 4.77 -10.60 -22.52
N LYS A 786 4.89 -11.46 -21.50
CA LYS A 786 5.86 -12.56 -21.46
C LYS A 786 5.54 -13.71 -22.41
N ASN A 787 4.29 -14.16 -22.46
CA ASN A 787 3.91 -15.43 -23.08
C ASN A 787 3.25 -15.27 -24.47
N VAL A 788 2.74 -14.09 -24.78
CA VAL A 788 2.01 -13.81 -26.04
C VAL A 788 2.73 -12.76 -26.89
N ARG A 789 3.07 -11.58 -26.32
CA ARG A 789 3.66 -10.46 -27.08
C ARG A 789 5.15 -10.64 -27.36
N HIS A 790 5.93 -11.26 -26.47
CA HIS A 790 7.37 -11.41 -26.66
C HIS A 790 7.74 -12.57 -27.61
N HIS A 791 7.90 -12.26 -28.90
CA HIS A 791 8.39 -13.12 -30.00
C HIS A 791 7.62 -14.43 -30.27
N SER A 792 6.66 -14.80 -29.43
CA SER A 792 5.97 -16.10 -29.50
C SER A 792 4.80 -16.11 -30.48
N PHE A 793 3.95 -15.06 -30.51
CA PHE A 793 2.82 -14.96 -31.45
C PHE A 793 3.30 -14.80 -32.89
N ILE A 794 4.15 -13.80 -33.15
CA ILE A 794 4.69 -13.55 -34.49
C ILE A 794 5.55 -14.73 -34.95
N GLY A 795 6.43 -15.25 -34.09
CA GLY A 795 7.30 -16.39 -34.42
C GLY A 795 6.53 -17.67 -34.76
N LEU A 796 5.42 -17.97 -34.07
CA LEU A 796 4.59 -19.14 -34.36
C LEU A 796 3.99 -19.07 -35.77
N ILE A 797 3.43 -17.92 -36.13
CA ILE A 797 2.69 -17.74 -37.39
C ILE A 797 3.65 -17.54 -38.57
N ARG A 798 4.79 -16.88 -38.34
CA ARG A 798 5.83 -16.62 -39.33
C ARG A 798 6.68 -17.85 -39.66
N GLY A 799 6.89 -18.75 -38.70
CA GLY A 799 7.78 -19.92 -38.83
C GLY A 799 7.57 -20.80 -40.07
N PRO A 800 6.32 -21.17 -40.46
CA PRO A 800 6.08 -21.94 -41.68
C PRO A 800 6.63 -21.27 -42.96
N LEU A 801 6.58 -19.94 -43.05
CA LEU A 801 7.05 -19.18 -44.20
C LEU A 801 8.58 -19.09 -44.24
N GLU A 802 9.23 -19.01 -43.08
CA GLU A 802 10.70 -18.99 -43.00
C GLU A 802 11.31 -20.31 -43.43
N VAL A 803 10.71 -21.43 -43.04
CA VAL A 803 11.17 -22.79 -43.42
C VAL A 803 11.10 -23.03 -44.93
N SER A 804 10.09 -22.46 -45.59
CA SER A 804 9.87 -22.56 -47.04
C SER A 804 10.56 -21.43 -47.82
N GLY A 805 11.27 -20.53 -47.13
CA GLY A 805 11.90 -19.37 -47.74
C GLY A 805 10.92 -18.41 -48.42
N LEU A 806 9.61 -18.46 -48.12
CA LEU A 806 8.59 -17.59 -48.73
C LEU A 806 8.64 -16.15 -48.17
N ILE A 807 9.15 -15.98 -46.96
CA ILE A 807 9.34 -14.68 -46.30
C ILE A 807 10.83 -14.41 -46.03
N THR A 808 11.26 -13.16 -46.14
CA THR A 808 12.64 -12.75 -45.88
C THR A 808 12.74 -11.82 -44.66
N THR A 809 13.95 -11.53 -44.19
CA THR A 809 14.23 -10.64 -43.06
C THR A 809 14.62 -9.23 -43.53
N ARG A 810 14.66 -8.26 -42.62
CA ARG A 810 15.13 -6.88 -42.85
C ARG A 810 16.16 -6.51 -41.77
N GLU A 811 17.13 -5.64 -42.06
CA GLU A 811 18.23 -5.28 -41.14
C GLU A 811 17.76 -4.35 -39.99
N THR A 812 16.84 -3.45 -40.28
CA THR A 812 16.17 -2.55 -39.34
C THR A 812 14.67 -2.47 -39.67
N GLU A 813 13.83 -2.04 -38.72
CA GLU A 813 12.38 -1.90 -38.92
C GLU A 813 11.99 -0.98 -40.10
N THR A 814 12.87 -0.03 -40.46
CA THR A 814 12.68 0.92 -41.56
C THR A 814 13.37 0.50 -42.86
N SER A 815 14.17 -0.57 -42.85
CA SER A 815 14.86 -1.07 -44.04
C SER A 815 13.96 -1.94 -44.91
N GLU A 816 14.24 -1.99 -46.20
CA GLU A 816 13.59 -2.92 -47.11
C GLU A 816 13.91 -4.38 -46.77
N TYR A 817 12.95 -5.26 -47.01
CA TYR A 817 13.16 -6.70 -46.89
C TYR A 817 14.22 -7.20 -47.86
N HIS A 818 15.06 -8.12 -47.40
CA HIS A 818 16.08 -8.75 -48.24
C HIS A 818 15.44 -9.46 -49.44
N PRO A 819 16.12 -9.50 -50.59
CA PRO A 819 15.64 -10.22 -51.78
C PRO A 819 15.43 -11.71 -51.48
N ASN A 820 14.31 -12.26 -51.95
CA ASN A 820 14.01 -13.69 -51.87
C ASN A 820 14.82 -14.48 -52.91
N ARG A 821 16.11 -14.66 -52.66
CA ARG A 821 17.03 -15.35 -53.59
C ARG A 821 16.62 -16.80 -53.84
N TYR A 822 16.10 -17.48 -52.82
CA TYR A 822 15.70 -18.88 -52.90
C TYR A 822 14.66 -19.13 -54.00
N TRP A 823 13.53 -18.42 -53.96
CA TRP A 823 12.50 -18.59 -55.00
C TRP A 823 12.93 -17.95 -56.33
N LEU A 824 13.58 -16.79 -56.32
CA LEU A 824 14.03 -16.13 -57.56
C LEU A 824 15.02 -16.98 -58.38
N GLU A 825 15.83 -17.84 -57.74
CA GLU A 825 16.76 -18.75 -58.42
C GLU A 825 16.08 -20.02 -58.96
N SER A 826 14.90 -20.37 -58.44
CA SER A 826 14.13 -21.55 -58.88
C SER A 826 13.48 -21.37 -60.26
N PHE A 827 13.17 -20.13 -60.66
CA PHE A 827 12.61 -19.80 -61.97
C PHE A 827 13.73 -19.57 -63.01
N LYS A 828 13.68 -20.31 -64.13
CA LYS A 828 14.80 -20.40 -65.09
C LYS A 828 14.57 -19.66 -66.41
N THR A 829 13.34 -19.28 -66.72
CA THR A 829 12.92 -18.72 -68.01
C THR A 829 12.56 -17.24 -67.94
N LEU A 830 12.71 -16.60 -66.76
CA LEU A 830 12.34 -15.21 -66.54
C LEU A 830 13.33 -14.21 -67.14
N GLU A 831 12.78 -13.19 -67.81
CA GLU A 831 13.51 -12.00 -68.22
C GLU A 831 13.84 -11.09 -67.02
N THR A 832 14.81 -10.20 -67.17
CA THR A 832 15.27 -9.30 -66.09
C THR A 832 14.16 -8.42 -65.53
N ALA A 833 13.25 -7.93 -66.37
CA ALA A 833 12.12 -7.10 -65.95
C ALA A 833 11.11 -7.89 -65.09
N ASP A 834 10.83 -9.13 -65.47
CA ASP A 834 9.91 -10.03 -64.76
C ASP A 834 10.51 -10.52 -63.44
N ARG A 835 11.83 -10.73 -63.38
CA ARG A 835 12.55 -11.05 -62.14
C ARG A 835 12.45 -9.92 -61.11
N THR A 836 12.54 -8.66 -61.55
CA THR A 836 12.36 -7.49 -60.67
C THR A 836 10.92 -7.35 -60.17
N ARG A 837 9.92 -7.61 -61.04
CA ARG A 837 8.50 -7.61 -60.63
C ARG A 837 8.19 -8.70 -59.61
N MET A 838 8.78 -9.89 -59.79
CA MET A 838 8.61 -11.00 -58.85
C MET A 838 9.27 -10.71 -57.49
N GLU A 839 10.46 -10.11 -57.50
CA GLU A 839 11.14 -9.67 -56.27
C GLU A 839 10.28 -8.68 -55.48
N LEU A 840 9.68 -7.70 -56.17
CA LEU A 840 8.76 -6.74 -55.56
C LEU A 840 7.54 -7.41 -54.93
N ALA A 841 6.97 -8.44 -55.58
CA ALA A 841 5.84 -9.20 -55.04
C ALA A 841 6.19 -9.91 -53.71
N PHE A 842 7.36 -10.55 -53.62
CA PHE A 842 7.83 -11.18 -52.38
C PHE A 842 8.11 -10.17 -51.25
N ARG A 843 8.67 -9.00 -51.59
CA ARG A 843 8.91 -7.92 -50.60
C ARG A 843 7.60 -7.37 -50.05
N ASN A 844 6.64 -7.07 -50.91
CA ASN A 844 5.33 -6.56 -50.51
C ASN A 844 4.57 -7.58 -49.64
N PHE A 845 4.61 -8.85 -50.03
CA PHE A 845 4.05 -9.93 -49.23
C PHE A 845 4.69 -10.00 -47.84
N SER A 846 6.03 -9.95 -47.75
CA SER A 846 6.74 -9.99 -46.46
C SER A 846 6.38 -8.81 -45.55
N ALA A 847 6.29 -7.59 -46.12
CA ALA A 847 5.92 -6.39 -45.38
C ALA A 847 4.48 -6.42 -44.88
N HIS A 848 3.50 -6.67 -45.77
CA HIS A 848 2.09 -6.70 -45.38
C HIS A 848 1.77 -7.84 -44.40
N PHE A 849 2.41 -8.99 -44.55
CA PHE A 849 2.24 -10.12 -43.65
C PHE A 849 2.66 -9.75 -42.22
N ASP A 850 3.83 -9.11 -42.06
CA ASP A 850 4.30 -8.63 -40.75
C ASP A 850 3.46 -7.48 -40.20
N ASP A 851 3.06 -6.53 -41.04
CA ASP A 851 2.24 -5.38 -40.62
C ASP A 851 0.89 -5.83 -40.03
N ILE A 852 0.24 -6.83 -40.65
CA ILE A 852 -1.01 -7.42 -40.13
C ILE A 852 -0.80 -8.05 -38.75
N LEU A 853 0.33 -8.76 -38.54
CA LEU A 853 0.65 -9.41 -37.27
C LEU A 853 1.07 -8.42 -36.18
N LEU A 854 1.80 -7.36 -36.54
CA LEU A 854 2.21 -6.30 -35.63
C LEU A 854 1.00 -5.45 -35.20
N ASP A 855 0.13 -5.06 -36.13
CA ASP A 855 -1.11 -4.33 -35.82
C ASP A 855 -2.00 -5.12 -34.84
N ALA A 856 -2.09 -6.45 -35.05
CA ALA A 856 -2.79 -7.35 -34.14
C ALA A 856 -2.21 -7.33 -32.71
N LYS A 857 -0.88 -7.50 -32.63
CA LYS A 857 -0.13 -7.58 -31.38
C LYS A 857 -0.21 -6.27 -30.60
N ASP A 858 0.04 -5.14 -31.26
CA ASP A 858 0.31 -3.86 -30.61
C ASP A 858 -0.96 -3.06 -30.31
N ARG A 859 -2.10 -3.38 -30.96
CA ARG A 859 -3.38 -2.69 -30.70
C ARG A 859 -4.38 -3.53 -29.92
N PHE A 860 -4.55 -4.80 -30.28
CA PHE A 860 -5.71 -5.58 -29.82
C PHE A 860 -5.37 -6.53 -28.65
N PHE A 861 -4.15 -7.09 -28.58
CA PHE A 861 -3.73 -8.03 -27.52
C PHE A 861 -3.26 -7.33 -26.24
N HIS A 862 -3.95 -6.25 -25.88
CA HIS A 862 -3.69 -5.44 -24.69
C HIS A 862 -4.93 -5.39 -23.81
N VAL A 863 -4.71 -5.21 -22.50
CA VAL A 863 -5.76 -4.72 -21.59
C VAL A 863 -6.17 -3.32 -22.03
N ARG A 864 -7.48 -3.05 -22.03
CA ARG A 864 -8.02 -1.74 -22.39
C ARG A 864 -7.68 -0.73 -21.31
N THR A 865 -6.83 0.22 -21.66
CA THR A 865 -6.40 1.32 -20.79
C THR A 865 -6.45 2.65 -21.55
N ALA A 866 -6.13 3.76 -20.88
CA ALA A 866 -5.97 5.05 -21.55
C ALA A 866 -4.82 5.05 -22.59
N GLU A 867 -3.76 4.27 -22.34
CA GLU A 867 -2.62 4.10 -23.26
C GLU A 867 -2.98 3.19 -24.44
N TYR A 868 -3.78 2.14 -24.21
CA TYR A 868 -4.22 1.18 -25.21
C TYR A 868 -5.76 1.17 -25.33
N PRO A 869 -6.37 2.23 -25.90
CA PRO A 869 -7.83 2.35 -25.97
C PRO A 869 -8.48 1.29 -26.87
N SER A 870 -7.71 0.73 -27.82
CA SER A 870 -8.15 -0.36 -28.71
C SER A 870 -7.95 -1.75 -28.10
N GLY A 871 -7.42 -1.85 -26.87
CA GLY A 871 -7.25 -3.12 -26.17
C GLY A 871 -8.58 -3.87 -26.06
N MET A 872 -8.56 -5.18 -26.35
CA MET A 872 -9.78 -5.98 -26.36
C MET A 872 -10.12 -6.59 -25.00
N LEU A 873 -9.18 -6.64 -24.06
CA LEU A 873 -9.38 -7.26 -22.74
C LEU A 873 -9.82 -6.23 -21.71
N ALA A 874 -11.01 -6.41 -21.14
CA ALA A 874 -11.54 -5.57 -20.07
C ALA A 874 -12.55 -6.34 -19.20
N ILE A 875 -12.68 -5.93 -17.94
CA ILE A 875 -13.74 -6.41 -17.02
C ILE A 875 -14.93 -5.43 -17.10
N PRO A 876 -16.12 -5.89 -17.53
CA PRO A 876 -17.32 -5.06 -17.49
C PRO A 876 -17.88 -5.01 -16.05
N TYR A 877 -17.68 -3.88 -15.38
CA TYR A 877 -18.26 -3.62 -14.04
C TYR A 877 -19.77 -3.33 -14.12
N SER A 878 -20.57 -4.40 -14.30
CA SER A 878 -22.03 -4.35 -14.43
C SER A 878 -22.79 -4.65 -13.14
N ASP A 879 -24.06 -4.25 -13.03
CA ASP A 879 -24.95 -4.56 -11.89
C ASP A 879 -25.02 -6.06 -11.60
N ALA A 880 -24.97 -6.88 -12.65
CA ALA A 880 -24.96 -8.33 -12.52
C ALA A 880 -23.70 -8.83 -11.79
N LEU A 881 -22.52 -8.27 -12.09
CA LEU A 881 -21.27 -8.60 -11.41
C LEU A 881 -21.37 -8.26 -9.91
N TYR A 882 -21.83 -7.05 -9.59
CA TYR A 882 -22.00 -6.62 -8.20
C TYR A 882 -23.05 -7.44 -7.45
N SER A 883 -24.16 -7.79 -8.10
CA SER A 883 -25.21 -8.64 -7.51
C SER A 883 -24.70 -10.04 -7.19
N VAL A 884 -23.91 -10.63 -8.09
CA VAL A 884 -23.26 -11.94 -7.85
C VAL A 884 -22.34 -11.86 -6.65
N VAL A 885 -21.50 -10.81 -6.57
CA VAL A 885 -20.57 -10.66 -5.43
C VAL A 885 -21.31 -10.46 -4.11
N ARG A 886 -22.41 -9.69 -4.08
CA ARG A 886 -23.26 -9.53 -2.87
C ARG A 886 -23.86 -10.83 -2.39
N VAL A 887 -24.39 -11.66 -3.29
CA VAL A 887 -24.95 -12.97 -2.90
C VAL A 887 -23.88 -13.81 -2.21
N TRP A 888 -22.65 -13.79 -2.71
CA TRP A 888 -21.54 -14.54 -2.11
C TRP A 888 -21.08 -13.97 -0.76
N LEU A 889 -21.17 -12.67 -0.56
CA LEU A 889 -20.85 -12.03 0.72
C LEU A 889 -21.79 -12.46 1.86
N THR A 890 -22.99 -12.97 1.55
CA THR A 890 -23.90 -13.55 2.57
C THR A 890 -23.38 -14.84 3.20
N LEU A 891 -22.34 -15.47 2.63
CA LEU A 891 -21.79 -16.75 3.09
C LEU A 891 -20.73 -16.62 4.20
N ASP A 892 -20.51 -15.41 4.73
CA ASP A 892 -19.57 -15.09 5.83
C ASP A 892 -18.16 -15.70 5.65
N LEU A 893 -17.59 -15.52 4.46
CA LEU A 893 -16.28 -16.05 4.09
C LEU A 893 -15.14 -15.20 4.68
N ASP A 894 -14.00 -15.83 4.96
CA ASP A 894 -12.78 -15.11 5.30
C ASP A 894 -12.27 -14.29 4.09
N ILE A 895 -11.46 -13.27 4.38
CA ILE A 895 -10.95 -12.32 3.38
C ILE A 895 -10.18 -12.99 2.24
N THR A 896 -9.38 -14.01 2.54
CA THR A 896 -8.57 -14.73 1.55
C THR A 896 -9.49 -15.49 0.60
N THR A 897 -10.52 -16.15 1.15
CA THR A 897 -11.53 -16.85 0.37
C THR A 897 -12.36 -15.90 -0.49
N PHE A 898 -12.70 -14.71 0.02
CA PHE A 898 -13.37 -13.67 -0.76
C PHE A 898 -12.55 -13.23 -1.99
N PHE A 899 -11.25 -12.97 -1.83
CA PHE A 899 -10.41 -12.59 -2.97
C PHE A 899 -10.16 -13.73 -3.96
N ARG A 900 -10.06 -14.97 -3.48
CA ARG A 900 -10.05 -16.17 -4.37
C ARG A 900 -11.33 -16.29 -5.17
N PHE A 901 -12.48 -15.98 -4.58
CA PHE A 901 -13.74 -15.93 -5.29
C PHE A 901 -13.77 -14.80 -6.33
N LEU A 902 -13.27 -13.61 -5.99
CA LEU A 902 -13.18 -12.50 -6.95
C LEU A 902 -12.36 -12.84 -8.20
N ILE A 903 -11.27 -13.61 -8.06
CA ILE A 903 -10.52 -14.14 -9.21
C ILE A 903 -11.46 -14.89 -10.17
N THR A 904 -12.32 -15.76 -9.63
CA THR A 904 -13.30 -16.52 -10.43
C THR A 904 -14.28 -15.60 -11.14
N VAL A 905 -14.79 -14.57 -10.44
CA VAL A 905 -15.70 -13.57 -11.02
C VAL A 905 -15.02 -12.77 -12.14
N PHE A 906 -13.76 -12.38 -11.96
CA PHE A 906 -13.00 -11.66 -12.98
C PHE A 906 -12.75 -12.51 -14.22
N TRP A 907 -12.40 -13.78 -14.06
CA TRP A 907 -12.27 -14.71 -15.19
C TRP A 907 -13.58 -14.91 -15.95
N ILE A 908 -14.70 -15.09 -15.24
CA ILE A 908 -16.03 -15.17 -15.87
C ILE A 908 -16.32 -13.90 -16.66
N SER A 909 -15.98 -12.74 -16.10
CA SER A 909 -16.22 -11.42 -16.72
C SER A 909 -15.32 -11.18 -17.94
N LEU A 910 -14.13 -11.77 -17.97
CA LEU A 910 -13.18 -11.67 -19.08
C LEU A 910 -13.50 -12.61 -20.25
N GLU A 911 -14.30 -13.65 -20.04
CA GLU A 911 -14.55 -14.67 -21.07
C GLU A 911 -15.12 -14.09 -22.37
N GLN A 912 -15.98 -13.07 -22.27
CA GLN A 912 -16.51 -12.38 -23.44
C GLN A 912 -15.40 -11.67 -24.25
N SER A 913 -14.48 -11.00 -23.54
CA SER A 913 -13.34 -10.32 -24.14
C SER A 913 -12.36 -11.32 -24.76
N LEU A 914 -12.10 -12.44 -24.08
CA LEU A 914 -11.29 -13.54 -24.59
C LEU A 914 -11.90 -14.15 -25.86
N GLN A 915 -13.21 -14.37 -25.87
CA GLN A 915 -13.93 -14.84 -27.06
C GLN A 915 -13.80 -13.89 -28.24
N ALA A 916 -13.88 -12.57 -28.01
CA ALA A 916 -13.69 -11.58 -29.06
C ALA A 916 -12.28 -11.63 -29.67
N VAL A 917 -11.24 -11.81 -28.85
CA VAL A 917 -9.87 -11.98 -29.34
C VAL A 917 -9.72 -13.27 -30.16
N ARG A 918 -10.33 -14.38 -29.72
CA ARG A 918 -10.34 -15.63 -30.50
C ARG A 918 -10.98 -15.44 -31.87
N GLN A 919 -12.10 -14.71 -31.92
CA GLN A 919 -12.79 -14.40 -33.19
C GLN A 919 -11.95 -13.50 -34.10
N LEU A 920 -11.24 -12.50 -33.54
CA LEU A 920 -10.29 -11.67 -34.30
C LEU A 920 -9.21 -12.53 -34.96
N ILE A 921 -8.64 -13.49 -34.23
CA ILE A 921 -7.59 -14.37 -34.75
C ILE A 921 -8.13 -15.34 -35.80
N SER A 922 -9.18 -16.10 -35.46
CA SER A 922 -9.67 -17.19 -36.30
C SER A 922 -10.45 -16.73 -37.54
N VAL A 923 -10.99 -15.51 -37.53
CA VAL A 923 -11.79 -14.98 -38.65
C VAL A 923 -11.06 -13.84 -39.36
N VAL A 924 -10.72 -12.77 -38.65
CA VAL A 924 -10.22 -11.53 -39.26
C VAL A 924 -8.77 -11.67 -39.71
N LEU A 925 -7.86 -12.04 -38.80
CA LEU A 925 -6.44 -12.21 -39.12
C LEU A 925 -6.22 -13.36 -40.11
N LYS A 926 -6.92 -14.48 -39.90
CA LYS A 926 -6.91 -15.60 -40.83
C LYS A 926 -7.32 -15.17 -42.24
N GLY A 927 -8.44 -14.46 -42.40
CA GLY A 927 -8.89 -13.97 -43.70
C GLY A 927 -7.90 -13.00 -44.36
N ALA A 928 -7.35 -12.08 -43.59
CA ALA A 928 -6.39 -11.09 -44.09
C ALA A 928 -5.09 -11.74 -44.61
N LEU A 929 -4.52 -12.68 -43.85
CA LEU A 929 -3.28 -13.34 -44.24
C LEU A 929 -3.48 -14.29 -45.44
N VAL A 930 -4.63 -14.96 -45.53
CA VAL A 930 -4.97 -15.78 -46.72
C VAL A 930 -5.05 -14.91 -47.98
N ALA A 931 -5.65 -13.71 -47.88
CA ALA A 931 -5.71 -12.78 -49.00
C ALA A 931 -4.32 -12.33 -49.48
N GLU A 932 -3.34 -12.17 -48.59
CA GLU A 932 -1.95 -11.86 -48.97
C GLU A 932 -1.28 -13.04 -49.72
N PHE A 933 -1.53 -14.28 -49.30
CA PHE A 933 -1.08 -15.46 -50.05
C PHE A 933 -1.69 -15.50 -51.46
N ASP A 934 -2.98 -15.22 -51.60
CA ASP A 934 -3.66 -15.21 -52.91
C ASP A 934 -3.12 -14.11 -53.82
N LYS A 935 -2.83 -12.91 -53.28
CA LYS A 935 -2.17 -11.82 -54.01
C LYS A 935 -0.78 -12.22 -54.51
N LEU A 936 0.03 -12.86 -53.66
CA LEU A 936 1.35 -13.33 -54.03
C LEU A 936 1.26 -14.38 -55.14
N ARG A 937 0.37 -15.38 -54.99
CA ARG A 937 0.16 -16.42 -56.00
C ARG A 937 -0.32 -15.86 -57.34
N SER A 938 -1.26 -14.92 -57.33
CA SER A 938 -1.74 -14.25 -58.55
C SER A 938 -0.61 -13.46 -59.23
N SER A 939 0.17 -12.71 -58.45
CA SER A 939 1.28 -11.90 -58.97
C SER A 939 2.36 -12.77 -59.60
N VAL A 940 2.73 -13.88 -58.96
CA VAL A 940 3.73 -14.82 -59.50
C VAL A 940 3.20 -15.57 -60.71
N LYS A 941 1.91 -15.93 -60.73
CA LYS A 941 1.26 -16.55 -61.90
C LYS A 941 1.31 -15.64 -63.13
N GLU A 942 0.94 -14.38 -63.00
CA GLU A 942 0.99 -13.42 -64.11
C GLU A 942 2.39 -13.25 -64.71
N ILE A 943 3.44 -13.47 -63.91
CA ILE A 943 4.84 -13.29 -64.31
C ILE A 943 5.43 -14.58 -64.91
N ALA A 944 5.08 -15.74 -64.36
CA ALA A 944 5.84 -16.98 -64.55
C ALA A 944 4.97 -18.20 -64.90
N GLU A 945 3.72 -18.04 -65.38
CA GLU A 945 2.78 -19.15 -65.62
C GLU A 945 3.36 -20.32 -66.44
N PHE A 946 4.22 -20.02 -67.42
CA PHE A 946 4.84 -21.02 -68.30
C PHE A 946 6.24 -21.48 -67.84
N ASP A 947 6.76 -20.95 -66.73
CA ASP A 947 8.06 -21.36 -66.17
C ASP A 947 7.92 -22.70 -65.41
N PRO A 948 8.85 -23.66 -65.60
CA PRO A 948 8.81 -24.94 -64.88
C PRO A 948 8.76 -24.82 -63.34
N GLY A 949 9.31 -23.74 -62.76
CA GLY A 949 9.33 -23.49 -61.32
C GLY A 949 8.00 -23.02 -60.72
N PHE A 950 7.04 -22.59 -61.55
CA PHE A 950 5.76 -22.05 -61.07
C PHE A 950 4.91 -23.08 -60.33
N LEU A 951 4.85 -24.32 -60.84
CA LEU A 951 4.06 -25.38 -60.22
C LEU A 951 4.58 -25.76 -58.81
N GLU A 952 5.90 -25.74 -58.63
CA GLU A 952 6.54 -26.01 -57.33
C GLU A 952 6.25 -24.87 -56.33
N PHE A 953 6.36 -23.62 -56.79
CA PHE A 953 6.01 -22.45 -56.00
C PHE A 953 4.52 -22.44 -55.58
N ASP A 954 3.60 -22.65 -56.52
CA ASP A 954 2.16 -22.57 -56.24
C ASP A 954 1.70 -23.65 -55.24
N ALA A 955 2.26 -24.86 -55.37
CA ALA A 955 2.01 -25.95 -54.44
C ALA A 955 2.54 -25.64 -53.03
N GLU A 956 3.77 -25.10 -52.92
CA GLU A 956 4.37 -24.78 -51.63
C GLU A 956 3.66 -23.57 -50.97
N ALA A 957 3.32 -22.52 -51.73
CA ALA A 957 2.56 -21.38 -51.23
C ALA A 957 1.17 -21.78 -50.72
N GLY A 958 0.45 -22.65 -51.45
CA GLY A 958 -0.84 -23.20 -51.01
C GLY A 958 -0.72 -24.03 -49.72
N LYS A 959 0.30 -24.88 -49.63
CA LYS A 959 0.57 -25.69 -48.43
C LYS A 959 0.90 -24.81 -47.21
N ARG A 960 1.71 -23.77 -47.37
CA ARG A 960 2.07 -22.88 -46.27
C ARG A 960 0.94 -21.97 -45.83
N SER A 961 0.09 -21.53 -46.76
CA SER A 961 -1.17 -20.85 -46.40
C SER A 961 -2.03 -21.72 -45.48
N ALA A 962 -2.22 -23.02 -45.78
CA ALA A 962 -2.97 -23.93 -44.92
C ALA A 962 -2.30 -24.15 -43.55
N GLU A 963 -0.97 -24.25 -43.50
CA GLU A 963 -0.22 -24.41 -42.25
C GLU A 963 -0.31 -23.17 -41.36
N VAL A 964 -0.22 -21.97 -41.94
CA VAL A 964 -0.41 -20.68 -41.25
C VAL A 964 -1.81 -20.57 -40.66
N GLN A 965 -2.83 -20.99 -41.40
CA GLN A 965 -4.20 -21.03 -40.89
C GLN A 965 -4.34 -21.95 -39.66
N GLY A 966 -3.67 -23.12 -39.68
CA GLY A 966 -3.60 -24.01 -38.53
C GLY A 966 -2.86 -23.40 -37.34
N LYS A 967 -1.80 -22.63 -37.58
CA LYS A 967 -1.07 -21.88 -36.55
C LYS A 967 -1.88 -20.73 -35.94
N LEU A 968 -2.74 -20.08 -36.72
CA LEU A 968 -3.70 -19.10 -36.20
C LEU A 968 -4.78 -19.76 -35.35
N ASP A 969 -5.27 -20.94 -35.73
CA ASP A 969 -6.19 -21.69 -34.89
C ASP A 969 -5.53 -22.11 -33.57
N GLU A 970 -4.29 -22.57 -33.61
CA GLU A 970 -3.47 -22.84 -32.42
C GLU A 970 -3.32 -21.59 -31.54
N ALA A 971 -2.96 -20.45 -32.12
CA ALA A 971 -2.81 -19.19 -31.40
C ALA A 971 -4.14 -18.68 -30.81
N SER A 972 -5.28 -18.95 -31.46
CA SER A 972 -6.60 -18.63 -30.91
C SER A 972 -6.87 -19.40 -29.62
N GLN A 973 -6.37 -20.64 -29.49
CA GLN A 973 -6.56 -21.46 -28.30
C GLN A 973 -5.74 -20.96 -27.09
N TRP A 974 -4.77 -20.06 -27.30
CA TRP A 974 -4.05 -19.41 -26.19
C TRP A 974 -4.96 -18.52 -25.34
N PHE A 975 -6.06 -18.03 -25.92
CA PHE A 975 -7.00 -17.13 -25.25
C PHE A 975 -8.17 -17.88 -24.59
N VAL A 976 -7.94 -19.07 -24.04
CA VAL A 976 -8.96 -19.87 -23.32
C VAL A 976 -8.56 -20.02 -21.86
N HIS A 977 -9.46 -19.70 -20.93
CA HIS A 977 -9.22 -19.93 -19.49
C HIS A 977 -9.69 -21.35 -19.10
N THR A 978 -8.77 -22.22 -18.69
CA THR A 978 -9.06 -23.62 -18.32
C THR A 978 -9.41 -23.76 -16.84
N GLY A 979 -10.50 -23.14 -16.39
CA GLY A 979 -10.82 -23.02 -14.96
C GLY A 979 -11.50 -24.21 -14.25
N ALA A 980 -11.92 -25.28 -14.94
CA ALA A 980 -12.65 -26.38 -14.26
C ALA A 980 -12.62 -27.76 -14.95
N LEU A 981 -12.01 -27.86 -16.14
CA LEU A 981 -12.05 -29.09 -16.97
C LEU A 981 -10.89 -30.07 -16.73
N ALA A 982 -9.82 -29.65 -16.03
CA ALA A 982 -8.66 -30.51 -15.76
C ALA A 982 -8.96 -31.66 -14.78
N SER A 983 -10.03 -31.53 -13.98
CA SER A 983 -10.41 -32.50 -12.94
C SER A 983 -11.38 -33.59 -13.43
N GLN A 984 -11.74 -33.64 -14.72
CA GLN A 984 -12.83 -34.49 -15.23
C GLN A 984 -12.39 -35.66 -16.12
N HIS A 985 -11.11 -35.83 -16.43
CA HIS A 985 -10.62 -36.95 -17.24
C HIS A 985 -9.58 -37.76 -16.47
N LEU A 986 -9.95 -39.02 -16.21
CA LEU A 986 -9.03 -40.05 -15.76
C LEU A 986 -8.46 -40.73 -17.01
N PHE A 987 -7.15 -40.72 -17.16
CA PHE A 987 -6.43 -41.36 -18.25
C PHE A 987 -6.03 -42.77 -17.84
N THR A 988 -6.26 -43.74 -18.72
CA THR A 988 -5.77 -45.10 -18.49
C THR A 988 -4.25 -45.11 -18.59
N LEU A 989 -3.61 -46.07 -17.93
CA LEU A 989 -2.15 -46.22 -17.99
C LEU A 989 -1.59 -46.29 -19.43
N GLU A 990 -2.34 -46.90 -20.35
CA GLU A 990 -1.99 -46.96 -21.78
C GLU A 990 -2.08 -45.58 -22.45
N GLN A 991 -3.12 -44.80 -22.14
CA GLN A 991 -3.29 -43.43 -22.62
C GLN A 991 -2.23 -42.47 -22.07
N ILE A 992 -1.87 -42.58 -20.79
CA ILE A 992 -0.81 -41.77 -20.16
C ILE A 992 0.53 -42.05 -20.84
N LEU A 993 0.84 -43.32 -21.11
CA LEU A 993 2.05 -43.73 -21.82
C LEU A 993 2.06 -43.24 -23.27
N GLU A 994 0.90 -43.26 -23.95
CA GLU A 994 0.77 -42.80 -25.33
C GLU A 994 0.91 -41.27 -25.47
N VAL A 995 0.25 -40.50 -24.59
CA VAL A 995 0.32 -39.03 -24.56
C VAL A 995 1.72 -38.54 -24.22
N GLY A 996 2.37 -39.09 -23.19
CA GLY A 996 3.75 -38.73 -22.85
C GLY A 996 4.75 -39.06 -23.96
N LEU A 997 4.50 -40.14 -24.72
CA LEU A 997 5.37 -40.60 -25.80
C LEU A 997 5.20 -39.77 -27.06
N GLU A 998 3.97 -39.41 -27.42
CA GLU A 998 3.67 -38.50 -28.52
C GLU A 998 4.24 -37.10 -28.24
N ALA A 999 3.97 -36.51 -27.06
CA ALA A 999 4.53 -35.21 -26.65
C ALA A 999 6.07 -35.17 -26.67
N THR A 1000 6.72 -36.25 -26.23
CA THR A 1000 8.18 -36.37 -26.28
C THR A 1000 8.72 -36.47 -27.71
N LEU A 1001 8.01 -37.14 -28.63
CA LEU A 1001 8.46 -37.30 -30.01
C LEU A 1001 8.23 -36.04 -30.85
N THR A 1002 7.13 -35.31 -30.64
CA THR A 1002 6.81 -34.07 -31.37
C THR A 1002 7.80 -32.93 -31.05
N THR A 1003 8.32 -32.89 -29.82
CA THR A 1003 9.36 -31.94 -29.41
C THR A 1003 10.75 -32.27 -29.96
N GLN A 1004 10.95 -33.46 -30.53
CA GLN A 1004 12.24 -33.94 -31.02
C GLN A 1004 12.30 -34.08 -32.55
N ARG A 1005 12.19 -32.96 -33.29
CA ARG A 1005 12.22 -32.89 -34.77
C ARG A 1005 13.33 -33.77 -35.40
N GLY A 1006 12.97 -34.58 -36.40
CA GLY A 1006 13.88 -35.43 -37.18
C GLY A 1006 14.33 -36.74 -36.53
N TYR A 1007 13.72 -37.18 -35.43
CA TYR A 1007 14.07 -38.44 -34.73
C TYR A 1007 12.99 -39.51 -34.93
N SER A 1008 13.36 -40.67 -35.50
CA SER A 1008 12.40 -41.74 -35.86
C SER A 1008 12.86 -43.13 -35.39
N PRO A 1009 12.81 -43.42 -34.07
CA PRO A 1009 13.12 -44.75 -33.52
C PRO A 1009 12.01 -45.77 -33.80
N ARG A 1010 12.35 -47.07 -33.78
CA ARG A 1010 11.36 -48.17 -33.89
C ARG A 1010 10.93 -48.60 -32.48
N ILE A 1011 9.75 -48.17 -32.03
CA ILE A 1011 9.28 -48.36 -30.65
C ILE A 1011 8.24 -49.47 -30.57
N ASN A 1012 8.40 -50.42 -29.66
CA ASN A 1012 7.33 -51.32 -29.21
C ASN A 1012 6.93 -50.96 -27.78
N LYS A 1013 5.62 -50.99 -27.47
CA LYS A 1013 5.08 -50.62 -26.15
C LYS A 1013 4.20 -51.72 -25.56
N SER A 1014 4.19 -51.86 -24.24
CA SER A 1014 3.27 -52.76 -23.52
C SER A 1014 2.89 -52.22 -22.14
N THR A 1015 1.65 -52.44 -21.70
CA THR A 1015 1.16 -52.03 -20.37
C THR A 1015 0.62 -53.23 -19.60
N THR A 1016 0.74 -53.21 -18.27
CA THR A 1016 0.23 -54.30 -17.40
C THR A 1016 -0.35 -53.73 -16.10
N GLY A 1017 -1.57 -54.14 -15.74
CA GLY A 1017 -2.34 -53.60 -14.60
C GLY A 1017 -3.34 -52.50 -15.02
N SER A 1018 -4.41 -52.32 -14.24
CA SER A 1018 -5.50 -51.39 -14.55
C SER A 1018 -5.52 -50.21 -13.58
N LEU A 1019 -4.98 -49.07 -14.01
CA LEU A 1019 -4.98 -47.81 -13.26
C LEU A 1019 -5.48 -46.69 -14.16
N SER A 1020 -6.34 -45.82 -13.59
CA SER A 1020 -6.77 -44.58 -14.24
C SER A 1020 -6.43 -43.40 -13.35
N LEU A 1021 -5.67 -42.42 -13.87
CA LEU A 1021 -5.17 -41.27 -13.11
C LEU A 1021 -5.58 -39.96 -13.77
N ASP A 1022 -5.76 -38.91 -12.97
CA ASP A 1022 -6.04 -37.57 -13.49
C ASP A 1022 -4.84 -36.97 -14.27
N ALA A 1023 -5.09 -35.84 -14.91
CA ALA A 1023 -4.11 -35.18 -15.75
C ALA A 1023 -2.85 -34.69 -14.99
N ALA A 1024 -2.91 -34.51 -13.66
CA ALA A 1024 -1.76 -34.12 -12.85
C ALA A 1024 -0.70 -35.23 -12.75
N ASN A 1025 -1.10 -36.49 -12.96
CA ASN A 1025 -0.21 -37.64 -12.94
C ASN A 1025 0.49 -37.91 -14.29
N LEU A 1026 0.14 -37.20 -15.38
CA LEU A 1026 0.80 -37.29 -16.70
C LEU A 1026 2.26 -36.81 -16.68
N VAL A 1027 2.59 -35.93 -15.72
CA VAL A 1027 3.90 -35.32 -15.51
C VAL A 1027 5.00 -36.37 -15.31
N PHE A 1028 4.77 -37.29 -14.37
CA PHE A 1028 5.73 -38.32 -14.02
C PHE A 1028 6.06 -39.22 -15.22
N VAL A 1029 5.05 -39.57 -16.01
CA VAL A 1029 5.23 -40.44 -17.18
C VAL A 1029 5.95 -39.69 -18.31
N HIS A 1030 5.62 -38.43 -18.53
CA HIS A 1030 6.33 -37.56 -19.47
C HIS A 1030 7.82 -37.47 -19.12
N ASP A 1031 8.19 -37.24 -17.86
CA ASP A 1031 9.59 -37.06 -17.47
C ASP A 1031 10.44 -38.32 -17.68
N VAL A 1032 9.90 -39.49 -17.34
CA VAL A 1032 10.59 -40.77 -17.57
C VAL A 1032 10.82 -41.00 -19.07
N LEU A 1033 9.82 -40.70 -19.90
CA LEU A 1033 9.90 -40.85 -21.36
C LEU A 1033 10.82 -39.81 -22.01
N PHE A 1034 10.77 -38.56 -21.58
CA PHE A 1034 11.59 -37.46 -22.07
C PHE A 1034 13.08 -37.75 -21.87
N VAL A 1035 13.45 -38.18 -20.66
CA VAL A 1035 14.83 -38.58 -20.33
C VAL A 1035 15.24 -39.84 -21.08
N GLY A 1036 14.40 -40.87 -21.10
CA GLY A 1036 14.70 -42.15 -21.75
C GLY A 1036 14.93 -42.02 -23.25
N LEU A 1037 14.02 -41.34 -23.97
CA LEU A 1037 14.09 -41.14 -25.41
C LEU A 1037 15.18 -40.12 -25.80
N GLY A 1038 15.34 -39.04 -25.04
CA GLY A 1038 16.41 -38.06 -25.24
C GLY A 1038 17.82 -38.66 -25.12
N ASN A 1039 18.05 -39.53 -24.14
CA ASN A 1039 19.32 -40.26 -24.01
C ASN A 1039 19.52 -41.27 -25.14
N THR A 1040 18.46 -41.92 -25.58
CA THR A 1040 18.53 -42.85 -26.71
C THR A 1040 18.91 -42.12 -28.00
N LYS A 1041 18.33 -40.94 -28.27
CA LYS A 1041 18.68 -40.09 -29.43
C LYS A 1041 20.15 -39.68 -29.42
N LYS A 1042 20.64 -39.22 -28.25
CA LYS A 1042 21.98 -38.62 -28.12
C LYS A 1042 23.11 -39.65 -28.08
N HIS A 1043 22.87 -40.84 -27.54
CA HIS A 1043 23.96 -41.78 -27.19
C HIS A 1043 23.87 -43.15 -27.85
N SER A 1044 22.75 -43.51 -28.49
CA SER A 1044 22.66 -44.79 -29.21
C SER A 1044 23.65 -44.86 -30.37
N GLY A 1045 24.03 -43.73 -30.98
CA GLY A 1045 24.90 -43.67 -32.15
C GLY A 1045 24.26 -44.30 -33.41
N LEU A 1046 22.93 -44.49 -33.38
CA LEU A 1046 22.13 -45.07 -34.46
C LEU A 1046 21.06 -44.06 -34.89
N PRO A 1047 20.79 -43.89 -36.19
CA PRO A 1047 19.79 -42.94 -36.67
C PRO A 1047 18.34 -43.35 -36.32
N SER A 1048 18.07 -44.66 -36.24
CA SER A 1048 16.75 -45.22 -35.88
C SER A 1048 16.90 -46.46 -34.98
N PRO A 1049 17.21 -46.31 -33.68
CA PRO A 1049 17.38 -47.42 -32.74
C PRO A 1049 16.04 -48.11 -32.45
N LYS A 1050 16.05 -49.42 -32.12
CA LYS A 1050 14.89 -50.11 -31.60
C LYS A 1050 14.76 -49.88 -30.08
N ILE A 1051 13.57 -49.51 -29.63
CA ILE A 1051 13.28 -49.19 -28.21
C ILE A 1051 12.04 -49.98 -27.80
N ASP A 1052 12.08 -50.66 -26.65
CA ASP A 1052 10.93 -51.34 -26.07
C ASP A 1052 10.59 -50.67 -24.73
N ILE A 1053 9.34 -50.23 -24.54
CA ILE A 1053 8.88 -49.44 -23.38
C ILE A 1053 7.70 -50.14 -22.71
N ALA A 1054 7.75 -50.34 -21.39
CA ALA A 1054 6.68 -50.99 -20.64
C ALA A 1054 6.26 -50.21 -19.38
N ALA A 1055 4.96 -50.08 -19.12
CA ALA A 1055 4.44 -49.49 -17.89
C ALA A 1055 3.59 -50.49 -17.09
N LYS A 1056 3.82 -50.60 -15.77
CA LYS A 1056 3.26 -51.65 -14.91
C LYS A 1056 2.70 -51.08 -13.61
N TRP A 1057 1.43 -51.37 -13.30
CA TRP A 1057 0.77 -50.97 -12.06
C TRP A 1057 0.60 -52.16 -11.10
N SER A 1058 0.78 -51.91 -9.79
CA SER A 1058 0.56 -52.86 -8.70
C SER A 1058 -0.45 -52.32 -7.68
N ASP A 1059 -1.63 -52.95 -7.61
CA ASP A 1059 -2.71 -52.58 -6.68
C ASP A 1059 -2.36 -52.85 -5.20
N GLU A 1060 -1.72 -53.97 -4.88
CA GLU A 1060 -1.36 -54.33 -3.49
C GLU A 1060 -0.29 -53.41 -2.89
N ALA A 1061 0.61 -52.90 -3.74
CA ALA A 1061 1.70 -52.02 -3.32
C ALA A 1061 1.38 -50.53 -3.57
N HIS A 1062 0.33 -50.21 -4.33
CA HIS A 1062 0.04 -48.86 -4.83
C HIS A 1062 1.23 -48.23 -5.57
N THR A 1063 1.84 -48.95 -6.52
CA THR A 1063 3.00 -48.47 -7.28
C THR A 1063 2.90 -48.63 -8.80
N LEU A 1064 3.40 -47.63 -9.54
CA LEU A 1064 3.51 -47.52 -10.99
C LEU A 1064 4.97 -47.59 -11.44
N SER A 1065 5.35 -48.61 -12.21
CA SER A 1065 6.67 -48.79 -12.81
C SER A 1065 6.69 -48.45 -14.29
N ILE A 1066 7.76 -47.80 -14.77
CA ILE A 1066 8.01 -47.50 -16.18
C ILE A 1066 9.41 -48.00 -16.54
N GLU A 1067 9.49 -48.79 -17.60
CA GLU A 1067 10.68 -49.47 -18.09
C GLU A 1067 10.97 -49.09 -19.54
N ILE A 1068 12.22 -48.79 -19.86
CA ILE A 1068 12.70 -48.37 -21.18
C ILE A 1068 13.97 -49.16 -21.53
N ILE A 1069 13.96 -49.88 -22.65
CA ILE A 1069 15.08 -50.68 -23.15
C ILE A 1069 15.45 -50.22 -24.55
N SER A 1070 16.71 -49.85 -24.79
CA SER A 1070 17.15 -49.25 -26.06
C SER A 1070 18.41 -49.90 -26.67
N ASP A 1071 18.46 -49.90 -28.01
CA ASP A 1071 19.65 -50.28 -28.77
C ASP A 1071 20.75 -49.20 -28.74
N CYS A 1072 22.01 -49.65 -28.69
CA CYS A 1072 23.18 -48.77 -28.73
C CYS A 1072 24.30 -49.36 -29.59
N LYS A 1073 25.03 -48.54 -30.34
CA LYS A 1073 26.13 -48.95 -31.23
C LYS A 1073 27.33 -49.46 -30.42
N ALA A 1074 27.87 -50.62 -30.80
CA ALA A 1074 28.91 -51.31 -30.02
C ALA A 1074 30.17 -50.46 -29.72
N SER A 1075 30.56 -49.57 -30.64
CA SER A 1075 31.76 -48.73 -30.51
C SER A 1075 31.67 -47.67 -29.41
N VAL A 1076 30.48 -47.28 -28.95
CA VAL A 1076 30.27 -46.28 -27.89
C VAL A 1076 29.86 -46.89 -26.54
N ARG A 1077 29.49 -48.18 -26.49
CA ARG A 1077 29.02 -48.87 -25.28
C ARG A 1077 30.01 -48.86 -24.10
N PRO A 1078 31.33 -49.12 -24.25
CA PRO A 1078 32.25 -49.23 -23.12
C PRO A 1078 32.38 -47.91 -22.34
N GLU A 1079 32.45 -46.79 -23.06
CA GLU A 1079 32.53 -45.45 -22.49
C GLU A 1079 31.24 -45.07 -21.75
N LYS A 1080 30.07 -45.47 -22.28
CA LYS A 1080 28.78 -45.19 -21.63
C LYS A 1080 28.46 -46.13 -20.47
N ALA A 1081 28.94 -47.38 -20.51
CA ALA A 1081 28.78 -48.35 -19.42
C ALA A 1081 29.57 -47.94 -18.17
N LYS A 1082 30.80 -47.45 -18.35
CA LYS A 1082 31.62 -46.91 -17.26
C LYS A 1082 30.95 -45.70 -16.61
N ARG A 1083 30.38 -44.83 -17.43
CA ARG A 1083 29.61 -43.66 -16.99
C ARG A 1083 28.33 -44.05 -16.26
N ALA A 1084 27.62 -45.09 -16.70
CA ALA A 1084 26.43 -45.60 -16.03
C ALA A 1084 26.74 -46.26 -14.67
N ALA A 1085 27.92 -46.89 -14.51
CA ALA A 1085 28.36 -47.47 -13.23
C ALA A 1085 28.78 -46.41 -12.20
N GLU A 1086 29.50 -45.36 -12.64
CA GLU A 1086 29.82 -44.19 -11.80
C GLU A 1086 28.53 -43.52 -11.29
N VAL A 1087 27.54 -43.38 -12.18
CA VAL A 1087 26.22 -42.86 -11.80
C VAL A 1087 25.51 -43.78 -10.80
N ARG A 1088 25.59 -45.11 -10.98
CA ARG A 1088 24.94 -46.07 -10.07
C ARG A 1088 25.57 -46.09 -8.67
N GLN A 1089 26.89 -46.02 -8.59
CA GLN A 1089 27.64 -46.03 -7.32
C GLN A 1089 27.42 -44.75 -6.53
N MET A 1090 27.30 -43.64 -7.26
CA MET A 1090 26.83 -42.39 -6.70
C MET A 1090 25.37 -42.48 -6.26
N VAL A 1091 24.49 -43.16 -7.04
CA VAL A 1091 23.06 -43.40 -6.73
C VAL A 1091 22.82 -44.33 -5.53
N SER A 1092 23.77 -45.18 -5.14
CA SER A 1092 23.69 -45.99 -3.91
C SER A 1092 24.27 -45.29 -2.66
N GLY A 1093 25.06 -44.22 -2.83
CA GLY A 1093 25.82 -43.55 -1.76
C GLY A 1093 25.27 -42.21 -1.28
N GLY A 1094 24.05 -41.83 -1.70
CA GLY A 1094 23.35 -40.63 -1.18
C GLY A 1094 23.75 -39.27 -1.80
N THR A 1095 24.70 -39.24 -2.74
CA THR A 1095 25.42 -38.01 -3.14
C THR A 1095 24.90 -37.39 -4.45
N TYR A 1096 23.58 -37.31 -4.62
CA TYR A 1096 22.94 -36.93 -5.90
C TYR A 1096 22.75 -35.40 -6.11
N SER A 1097 22.97 -34.56 -5.09
CA SER A 1097 22.48 -33.16 -4.99
C SER A 1097 23.31 -32.07 -5.69
N ARG A 1098 24.50 -32.36 -6.26
CA ARG A 1098 25.39 -31.33 -6.86
C ARG A 1098 25.31 -31.18 -8.38
N GLN A 1099 24.71 -32.11 -9.13
CA GLN A 1099 24.81 -32.16 -10.59
C GLN A 1099 23.50 -31.92 -11.37
N THR A 1100 22.38 -31.74 -10.68
CA THR A 1100 21.07 -31.47 -11.30
C THR A 1100 20.96 -30.08 -11.97
N ARG A 1101 21.92 -29.18 -11.70
CA ARG A 1101 22.05 -27.77 -12.16
C ARG A 1101 22.64 -27.53 -13.56
N LYS A 1102 23.15 -28.56 -14.25
CA LYS A 1102 23.72 -28.43 -15.60
C LYS A 1102 22.79 -29.02 -16.66
N ASP A 1103 22.56 -28.26 -17.72
CA ASP A 1103 21.62 -28.57 -18.81
C ASP A 1103 21.99 -29.78 -19.69
N ASP A 1104 23.14 -30.44 -19.46
CA ASP A 1104 23.56 -31.62 -20.25
C ASP A 1104 24.10 -32.79 -19.39
N GLY A 1105 23.53 -34.00 -19.54
CA GLY A 1105 24.06 -35.28 -19.04
C GLY A 1105 23.56 -35.83 -17.67
N SER A 1106 22.56 -35.23 -17.02
CA SER A 1106 22.16 -35.55 -15.63
C SER A 1106 20.86 -36.37 -15.45
N GLY A 1107 20.31 -36.95 -16.52
CA GLY A 1107 18.94 -37.51 -16.56
C GLY A 1107 18.61 -38.66 -15.58
N PHE A 1108 19.40 -39.75 -15.51
CA PHE A 1108 19.05 -40.95 -14.70
C PHE A 1108 19.18 -40.76 -13.17
N ALA A 1109 20.03 -39.83 -12.72
CA ALA A 1109 20.17 -39.49 -11.30
C ALA A 1109 19.02 -38.60 -10.77
N LYS A 1110 18.39 -37.78 -11.64
CA LYS A 1110 17.16 -37.03 -11.34
C LYS A 1110 15.96 -37.95 -11.13
N LEU A 1111 15.78 -38.95 -12.00
CA LEU A 1111 14.73 -39.97 -11.87
C LEU A 1111 14.89 -40.82 -10.60
N ALA A 1112 16.12 -41.16 -10.19
CA ALA A 1112 16.40 -41.97 -8.99
C ALA A 1112 15.92 -41.37 -7.67
N ALA A 1113 16.04 -40.04 -7.56
CA ALA A 1113 15.67 -39.25 -6.38
C ALA A 1113 14.17 -38.94 -6.30
N ILE A 1114 13.42 -39.05 -7.41
CA ILE A 1114 11.95 -38.85 -7.45
C ILE A 1114 11.23 -40.11 -6.91
N VAL A 1115 11.67 -41.31 -7.26
CA VAL A 1115 10.98 -42.57 -6.90
C VAL A 1115 11.30 -43.14 -5.51
N THR A 1116 12.40 -42.77 -4.86
CA THR A 1116 12.80 -43.31 -3.53
C THR A 1116 12.18 -42.57 -2.33
N GLN A 1117 11.34 -41.55 -2.57
CA GLN A 1117 10.64 -40.75 -1.53
C GLN A 1117 9.47 -41.48 -0.86
N SER A 1118 9.07 -42.64 -1.38
CA SER A 1118 8.20 -43.62 -0.73
C SER A 1118 8.99 -44.89 -0.51
N ASP A 1119 8.77 -45.58 0.62
CA ASP A 1119 9.36 -46.89 0.96
C ASP A 1119 9.17 -47.95 -0.15
N ARG A 1120 8.23 -47.70 -1.07
CA ARG A 1120 7.79 -48.61 -2.13
C ARG A 1120 8.37 -48.29 -3.51
N GLY A 1121 9.06 -47.16 -3.71
CA GLY A 1121 9.58 -46.78 -5.02
C GLY A 1121 11.09 -47.02 -5.19
N ARG A 1122 11.52 -47.27 -6.44
CA ARG A 1122 12.87 -47.75 -6.80
C ARG A 1122 13.27 -47.39 -8.23
N ILE A 1123 14.58 -47.33 -8.50
CA ILE A 1123 15.14 -47.14 -9.85
C ILE A 1123 16.28 -48.13 -10.14
N GLU A 1124 16.37 -48.62 -11.36
CA GLU A 1124 17.47 -49.45 -11.83
C GLU A 1124 17.86 -49.07 -13.27
N PHE A 1125 19.15 -48.95 -13.57
CA PHE A 1125 19.61 -48.68 -14.94
C PHE A 1125 20.99 -49.22 -15.23
N GLY A 1126 21.22 -49.68 -16.45
CA GLY A 1126 22.49 -50.28 -16.86
C GLY A 1126 22.41 -51.01 -18.20
N PHE A 1127 23.58 -51.46 -18.66
CA PHE A 1127 23.62 -52.39 -19.79
C PHE A 1127 23.29 -53.80 -19.32
N GLY A 1128 22.35 -54.46 -20.01
CA GLY A 1128 22.06 -55.87 -19.83
C GLY A 1128 23.11 -56.75 -20.54
N ASN A 1129 23.06 -58.07 -20.30
CA ASN A 1129 23.98 -59.03 -20.93
C ASN A 1129 23.81 -59.11 -22.46
N ASP A 1130 22.65 -58.69 -22.97
CA ASP A 1130 22.36 -58.54 -24.40
C ASP A 1130 22.98 -57.28 -25.03
N GLY A 1131 23.59 -56.42 -24.19
CA GLY A 1131 24.25 -55.19 -24.58
C GLY A 1131 23.29 -54.05 -24.94
N ARG A 1132 21.98 -54.21 -24.69
CA ARG A 1132 21.01 -53.12 -24.73
C ARG A 1132 21.00 -52.37 -23.42
N PHE A 1133 20.64 -51.10 -23.46
CA PHE A 1133 20.62 -50.27 -22.26
C PHE A 1133 19.21 -50.21 -21.69
N ARG A 1134 19.08 -50.60 -20.41
CA ARG A 1134 17.82 -50.66 -19.66
C ARG A 1134 17.75 -49.58 -18.59
N LEU A 1135 16.57 -48.99 -18.44
CA LEU A 1135 16.18 -48.09 -17.36
C LEU A 1135 14.79 -48.50 -16.86
N GLU A 1136 14.62 -48.71 -15.56
CA GLU A 1136 13.34 -49.03 -14.93
C GLU A 1136 13.15 -48.16 -13.69
N VAL A 1137 11.97 -47.54 -13.55
CA VAL A 1137 11.66 -46.51 -12.56
C VAL A 1137 10.27 -46.80 -11.97
N THR A 1138 10.15 -46.99 -10.65
CA THR A 1138 8.92 -47.39 -9.95
C THR A 1138 8.50 -46.37 -8.90
N TYR A 1139 7.30 -45.80 -9.02
CA TYR A 1139 6.76 -44.68 -8.24
C TYR A 1139 5.52 -45.10 -7.45
N ALA A 1140 5.32 -44.58 -6.23
CA ALA A 1140 4.13 -44.89 -5.42
C ALA A 1140 3.01 -43.87 -5.67
N VAL A 1141 1.77 -44.31 -5.91
CA VAL A 1141 0.64 -43.44 -6.32
C VAL A 1141 -0.45 -43.43 -5.25
N VAL A 1142 -0.93 -42.24 -4.86
CA VAL A 1142 -1.98 -42.05 -3.84
C VAL A 1142 -3.30 -41.69 -4.52
N LEU A 1143 -4.33 -42.51 -4.33
CA LEU A 1143 -5.66 -42.31 -4.91
C LEU A 1143 -6.58 -41.59 -3.90
N GLN A 1144 -7.25 -40.51 -4.30
CA GLN A 1144 -8.31 -39.90 -3.48
C GLN A 1144 -9.60 -40.73 -3.58
N THR A 1145 -10.11 -41.21 -2.44
CA THR A 1145 -11.42 -41.88 -2.37
C THR A 1145 -12.54 -40.86 -2.51
N LYS A 1146 -13.38 -41.01 -3.55
CA LYS A 1146 -14.69 -40.36 -3.60
C LYS A 1146 -15.54 -40.90 -2.44
N ASP A 1147 -15.94 -40.03 -1.52
CA ASP A 1147 -17.01 -40.36 -0.59
C ASP A 1147 -18.27 -40.69 -1.39
N SER A 1148 -18.67 -41.95 -1.28
CA SER A 1148 -19.92 -42.45 -1.82
C SER A 1148 -21.09 -41.81 -1.09
N ALA A 1149 -21.92 -41.10 -1.84
CA ALA A 1149 -23.31 -40.89 -1.49
C ALA A 1149 -23.98 -42.23 -1.15
N ASN A 1150 -24.17 -42.50 0.14
CA ASN A 1150 -25.27 -43.25 0.75
C ASN A 1150 -25.02 -43.36 2.26
N GLY A 1151 -25.76 -42.54 3.03
CA GLY A 1151 -25.75 -42.50 4.49
C GLY A 1151 -26.41 -41.23 4.99
#